data_AF-A0AAN6VBK3-F1
#
_entry.id   AF-A0AAN6VBK3-F1
#
_cell.length_a   1.000
_cell.length_b   1.000
_cell.length_c   1.000
_cell.angle_alpha   90.00
_cell.angle_beta   90.00
_cell.angle_gamma   90.00
#
_symmetry.space_group_name_H-M   'P 1'
#
loop_
_entity.id
_entity.type
_entity.pdbx_description
1 polymer ?
#
loop_
_entity_poly.entity_id
_entity_poly.type
_entity_poly.pdbx_seq_one_letter_code
_entity_poly.pdbx_strand_id
1 'polypeptide(L)'
;MWVLGLLAILLGCARAAQAKAVFAHFMVENAKLWSVDQWKVDIKLAQAAHIDGFALNIRADDKTLGTSLSRGFEAADDLGFKMIFSYDYAGGGPWSSNMVVSMTLLYSGYDSYYTDDKGRPVVSTFEGPGRAGDWEYIIKKTNAAFIPDWSSLGAKAALDAAPCVPHGLFSWAPWPWGNTDGNTYVDASYIEFLEAAEKNCGTDLQYMMPASPWFFTNLPGYNKNWLWRGDDLWFDRWEQIRFINPDYVQILSWNDFGESHHIGPLYVEGDSYEAFMVGQAPFNYALDMPHDGWRELLPFTIDLYKTGVATITQEKLVAWYRVTPKNAPCDDGWTTGNTNAPCDDGWTTGNTASQLQFEFTPQDVVQDKIFYSALLASSRTVTVTVGGVDLGATWTKTPSGGAGIHHGSVDFGSHTGAVVVTVGSMTINERPITTNCDDTSGYTNWNAFVASAAGAAVSTTVNSTQWVCIEGTAAAGFDELCAFTCKYGYCPVGACLCTKMGPGNKLPDADTPGFGTVGFPAEGRSASYGGLCSFACNYGFPCPNAYCDTTEHQLVIPNVSPFTPDACTSGVGEGGLGGLCGFSCNFGFCPIHSCTCTSTGALHVPPGPSETITGEADPSVDERTFGPLCEFACSRGYCPEGVCVQTEIDSGNPYKDVNPAYIGSQVYASPTAACESPCVLVLPPSGLPSTTTIQLPPYTTSFQVGSTTTTMTLYPSDIVTDKISFSNINITGSVTDGAVFPRCTSMKPDAIPITLSYVSNSKTTVTVRQVELPPWPQITQGPPNSWTSTCGGWVEGTITNDGDEVIYTPRPTTTTSPTPTYTNG
;
A
#
# COMPACT_ATOMS: atom_id res chain seq x y z
N MET A 1 -15.81 47.86 -24.33
CA MET A 1 -15.92 46.39 -24.48
C MET A 1 -14.59 45.65 -24.61
N TRP A 2 -13.44 46.31 -24.78
CA TRP A 2 -12.13 45.65 -24.92
C TRP A 2 -11.35 45.44 -23.60
N VAL A 3 -11.75 46.12 -22.52
CA VAL A 3 -11.09 46.00 -21.19
C VAL A 3 -11.63 44.83 -20.37
N LEU A 4 -12.86 44.37 -20.62
CA LEU A 4 -13.47 43.22 -19.93
C LEU A 4 -12.95 41.86 -20.45
N GLY A 5 -12.48 41.78 -21.70
CA GLY A 5 -11.87 40.57 -22.26
C GLY A 5 -10.45 40.29 -21.75
N LEU A 6 -9.68 41.34 -21.43
CA LEU A 6 -8.33 41.23 -20.88
C LEU A 6 -8.34 40.84 -19.39
N LEU A 7 -9.36 41.23 -18.62
CA LEU A 7 -9.52 40.75 -17.25
C LEU A 7 -9.91 39.27 -17.18
N ALA A 8 -10.73 38.77 -18.11
CA ALA A 8 -11.10 37.34 -18.15
C ALA A 8 -9.91 36.43 -18.51
N ILE A 9 -8.96 36.90 -19.31
CA ILE A 9 -7.73 36.16 -19.64
C ILE A 9 -6.73 36.21 -18.47
N LEU A 10 -6.64 37.33 -17.73
CA LEU A 10 -5.80 37.42 -16.52
C LEU A 10 -6.41 36.68 -15.31
N LEU A 11 -7.74 36.56 -15.21
CA LEU A 11 -8.43 35.71 -14.22
C LEU A 11 -8.43 34.22 -14.61
N GLY A 12 -8.26 33.88 -15.89
CA GLY A 12 -8.05 32.50 -16.36
C GLY A 12 -6.60 32.00 -16.25
N CYS A 13 -5.62 32.91 -16.11
CA CYS A 13 -4.22 32.58 -15.84
C CYS A 13 -3.90 32.45 -14.34
N ALA A 14 -4.85 32.77 -13.46
CA ALA A 14 -4.86 32.31 -12.08
C ALA A 14 -5.73 31.06 -11.97
N ARG A 15 -5.43 30.02 -12.77
CA ARG A 15 -5.66 28.66 -12.26
C ARG A 15 -4.89 28.62 -10.96
N ALA A 16 -5.58 28.36 -9.84
CA ALA A 16 -4.94 28.13 -8.56
C ALA A 16 -3.70 27.27 -8.83
N ALA A 17 -2.52 27.76 -8.49
CA ALA A 17 -1.32 26.94 -8.56
C ALA A 17 -1.57 25.81 -7.57
N GLN A 18 -2.12 24.70 -8.06
CA GLN A 18 -2.36 23.52 -7.27
C GLN A 18 -0.99 23.12 -6.74
N ALA A 19 -0.85 23.12 -5.41
CA ALA A 19 0.44 22.89 -4.77
C ALA A 19 0.84 21.44 -5.02
N LYS A 20 1.66 21.21 -6.06
CA LYS A 20 2.26 19.91 -6.33
C LYS A 20 3.22 19.54 -5.22
N ALA A 21 3.15 18.30 -4.76
CA ALA A 21 4.06 17.77 -3.76
C ALA A 21 4.54 16.36 -4.13
N VAL A 22 5.78 16.07 -3.79
CA VAL A 22 6.40 14.76 -3.90
C VAL A 22 6.71 14.27 -2.50
N PHE A 23 6.07 13.17 -2.12
CA PHE A 23 6.34 12.45 -0.89
C PHE A 23 7.17 11.20 -1.18
N ALA A 24 7.90 10.69 -0.19
CA ALA A 24 8.42 9.32 -0.23
C ALA A 24 7.81 8.51 0.91
N HIS A 25 7.33 7.31 0.59
CA HIS A 25 6.80 6.37 1.57
C HIS A 25 7.89 5.95 2.55
N PHE A 26 7.64 6.07 3.85
CA PHE A 26 8.64 5.86 4.87
C PHE A 26 8.12 4.89 5.93
N MET A 27 8.74 3.71 6.02
CA MET A 27 8.47 2.71 7.05
C MET A 27 9.03 3.21 8.38
N VAL A 28 8.14 3.69 9.26
CA VAL A 28 8.54 4.25 10.57
C VAL A 28 9.16 3.18 11.47
N GLU A 29 8.72 1.92 11.33
CA GLU A 29 9.27 0.77 12.06
C GLU A 29 10.76 0.58 11.78
N ASN A 30 11.23 0.83 10.56
CA ASN A 30 12.65 0.75 10.19
C ASN A 30 13.50 1.87 10.79
N ALA A 31 12.86 2.87 11.41
CA ALA A 31 13.49 3.98 12.12
C ALA A 31 13.18 3.99 13.62
N LYS A 32 12.64 2.89 14.18
CA LYS A 32 12.12 2.85 15.56
C LYS A 32 13.13 3.26 16.64
N LEU A 33 14.42 2.98 16.45
CA LEU A 33 15.49 3.37 17.37
C LEU A 33 16.29 4.60 16.93
N TRP A 34 15.99 5.20 15.78
CA TRP A 34 16.76 6.33 15.25
C TRP A 34 16.75 7.53 16.19
N SER A 35 17.90 8.18 16.33
CA SER A 35 18.05 9.48 16.94
C SER A 35 17.51 10.59 16.03
N VAL A 36 17.31 11.79 16.58
CA VAL A 36 16.94 12.98 15.80
C VAL A 36 17.98 13.30 14.74
N ASP A 37 19.27 13.10 15.04
CA ASP A 37 20.34 13.36 14.07
C ASP A 37 20.33 12.39 12.89
N GLN A 38 19.96 11.12 13.12
CA GLN A 38 19.75 10.15 12.03
C GLN A 38 18.56 10.57 11.15
N TRP A 39 17.42 10.92 11.75
CA TRP A 39 16.29 11.49 11.00
C TRP A 39 16.70 12.73 10.18
N LYS A 40 17.52 13.63 10.75
CA LYS A 40 18.03 14.81 10.03
C LYS A 40 18.92 14.45 8.84
N VAL A 41 19.66 13.33 8.88
CA VAL A 41 20.47 12.88 7.75
C VAL A 41 19.57 12.51 6.58
N ASP A 42 18.58 11.63 6.80
CA ASP A 42 17.64 11.20 5.76
C ASP A 42 16.80 12.37 5.21
N ILE A 43 16.31 13.25 6.09
CA ILE A 43 15.57 14.43 5.67
C ILE A 43 16.42 15.32 4.76
N LYS A 44 17.71 15.54 5.07
CA LYS A 44 18.61 16.33 4.21
C LYS A 44 18.85 15.65 2.87
N LEU A 45 18.96 14.32 2.84
CA LEU A 45 19.08 13.57 1.58
C LEU A 45 17.81 13.69 0.74
N ALA A 46 16.63 13.65 1.37
CA ALA A 46 15.34 13.84 0.69
C ALA A 46 15.18 15.26 0.14
N GLN A 47 15.54 16.29 0.93
CA GLN A 47 15.57 17.68 0.48
C GLN A 47 16.55 17.89 -0.68
N ALA A 48 17.75 17.28 -0.61
CA ALA A 48 18.73 17.33 -1.71
C ALA A 48 18.21 16.65 -2.99
N ALA A 49 17.30 15.69 -2.87
CA ALA A 49 16.59 15.06 -3.98
C ALA A 49 15.33 15.84 -4.43
N HIS A 50 15.01 16.98 -3.79
CA HIS A 50 13.81 17.81 -4.01
C HIS A 50 12.47 17.15 -3.63
N ILE A 51 12.51 16.12 -2.78
CA ILE A 51 11.32 15.54 -2.16
C ILE A 51 10.81 16.53 -1.09
N ASP A 52 9.50 16.76 -1.02
CA ASP A 52 8.91 17.75 -0.11
C ASP A 52 8.68 17.18 1.29
N GLY A 53 8.38 15.88 1.37
CA GLY A 53 8.06 15.25 2.64
C GLY A 53 8.11 13.72 2.64
N PHE A 54 7.90 13.13 3.81
CA PHE A 54 7.67 11.69 3.94
C PHE A 54 6.20 11.37 4.19
N ALA A 55 5.72 10.31 3.54
CA ALA A 55 4.47 9.64 3.86
C ALA A 55 4.78 8.53 4.87
N LEU A 56 4.58 8.83 6.15
CA LEU A 56 4.97 7.98 7.27
C LEU A 56 3.99 6.80 7.38
N ASN A 57 4.44 5.61 6.97
CA ASN A 57 3.74 4.35 7.20
C ASN A 57 3.80 4.01 8.68
N ILE A 58 2.62 3.93 9.30
CA ILE A 58 2.46 3.68 10.73
C ILE A 58 1.47 2.55 10.97
N ARG A 59 1.87 1.59 11.81
CA ARG A 59 1.05 0.44 12.20
C ARG A 59 0.40 0.64 13.57
N ALA A 60 -0.80 0.10 13.75
CA ALA A 60 -1.56 0.26 15.00
C ALA A 60 -0.95 -0.50 16.18
N ASP A 61 -0.28 -1.62 15.90
CA ASP A 61 0.31 -2.52 16.89
C ASP A 61 1.78 -2.19 17.24
N ASP A 62 2.39 -1.21 16.57
CA ASP A 62 3.75 -0.78 16.86
C ASP A 62 3.84 -0.03 18.20
N LYS A 63 4.39 -0.73 19.20
CA LYS A 63 4.58 -0.21 20.57
C LYS A 63 5.67 0.86 20.68
N THR A 64 6.51 1.01 19.66
CA THR A 64 7.63 1.97 19.62
C THR A 64 7.30 3.27 18.89
N LEU A 65 6.20 3.27 18.13
CA LEU A 65 5.74 4.32 17.23
C LEU A 65 5.89 5.75 17.80
N GLY A 66 5.40 5.98 19.02
CA GLY A 66 5.39 7.31 19.63
C GLY A 66 6.79 7.93 19.82
N THR A 67 7.83 7.11 20.06
CA THR A 67 9.20 7.62 20.22
C THR A 67 9.80 8.00 18.87
N SER A 68 9.61 7.15 17.86
CA SER A 68 10.12 7.37 16.51
C SER A 68 9.50 8.62 15.89
N LEU A 69 8.16 8.73 15.95
CA LEU A 69 7.42 9.89 15.44
C LEU A 69 7.84 11.19 16.13
N SER A 70 7.97 11.21 17.46
CA SER A 70 8.40 12.43 18.17
C SER A 70 9.78 12.91 17.68
N ARG A 71 10.71 11.98 17.42
CA ARG A 71 12.06 12.33 16.92
C ARG A 71 12.05 12.76 15.46
N GLY A 72 11.23 12.09 14.63
CA GLY A 72 11.06 12.43 13.21
C GLY A 72 10.46 13.82 13.03
N PHE A 73 9.40 14.16 13.77
CA PHE A 73 8.78 15.49 13.74
C PHE A 73 9.70 16.58 14.30
N GLU A 74 10.46 16.31 15.38
CA GLU A 74 11.49 17.24 15.87
C GLU A 74 12.55 17.54 14.78
N ALA A 75 13.03 16.51 14.09
CA ALA A 75 13.97 16.68 12.98
C ALA A 75 13.36 17.45 11.79
N ALA A 76 12.08 17.21 11.50
CA ALA A 76 11.36 17.83 10.39
C ALA A 76 11.10 19.33 10.64
N ASP A 77 10.65 19.71 11.83
CA ASP A 77 10.49 21.12 12.23
C ASP A 77 11.81 21.88 12.13
N ASP A 78 12.91 21.28 12.65
CA ASP A 78 14.24 21.88 12.60
C ASP A 78 14.75 22.14 11.17
N LEU A 79 14.26 21.39 10.19
CA LEU A 79 14.70 21.45 8.78
C LEU A 79 13.64 22.01 7.83
N GLY A 80 12.44 22.33 8.32
CA GLY A 80 11.30 22.76 7.51
C GLY A 80 10.82 21.71 6.50
N PHE A 81 11.04 20.42 6.77
CA PHE A 81 10.63 19.31 5.91
C PHE A 81 9.22 18.84 6.26
N LYS A 82 8.48 18.29 5.29
CA LYS A 82 7.07 17.94 5.49
C LYS A 82 6.84 16.47 5.83
N MET A 83 5.76 16.19 6.55
CA MET A 83 5.34 14.85 6.94
C MET A 83 3.83 14.70 6.74
N ILE A 84 3.38 13.55 6.25
CA ILE A 84 1.98 13.11 6.29
C ILE A 84 1.91 11.73 6.92
N PHE A 85 0.76 11.38 7.50
CA PHE A 85 0.51 10.00 7.92
C PHE A 85 -0.06 9.15 6.80
N SER A 86 0.48 7.94 6.69
CA SER A 86 -0.07 6.81 5.95
C SER A 86 -0.42 5.72 6.96
N TYR A 87 -1.68 5.67 7.40
CA TYR A 87 -2.11 4.66 8.37
C TYR A 87 -2.14 3.28 7.71
N ASP A 88 -1.30 2.37 8.18
CA ASP A 88 -1.24 1.00 7.68
C ASP A 88 -2.33 0.16 8.35
N TYR A 89 -3.36 -0.19 7.58
CA TYR A 89 -4.46 -1.04 8.01
C TYR A 89 -4.24 -2.53 7.70
N ALA A 90 -3.24 -2.86 6.86
CA ALA A 90 -2.96 -4.22 6.42
C ALA A 90 -1.85 -4.89 7.25
N GLY A 91 -0.75 -4.19 7.54
CA GLY A 91 0.43 -4.73 8.22
C GLY A 91 0.34 -4.84 9.74
N GLY A 92 -0.50 -4.04 10.40
CA GLY A 92 -0.63 -3.97 11.86
C GLY A 92 -2.04 -4.22 12.42
N GLY A 93 -2.96 -4.69 11.55
CA GLY A 93 -4.38 -4.79 11.85
C GLY A 93 -5.13 -3.45 11.75
N PRO A 94 -6.46 -3.46 11.89
CA PRO A 94 -7.27 -2.28 11.65
C PRO A 94 -7.06 -1.22 12.74
N TRP A 95 -6.87 0.03 12.32
CA TRP A 95 -6.87 1.16 13.24
C TRP A 95 -8.28 1.46 13.75
N SER A 96 -8.39 1.78 15.05
CA SER A 96 -9.64 2.33 15.59
C SER A 96 -9.81 3.80 15.18
N SER A 97 -11.03 4.19 14.80
CA SER A 97 -11.34 5.54 14.34
C SER A 97 -10.96 6.64 15.35
N ASN A 98 -11.17 6.40 16.65
CA ASN A 98 -10.77 7.34 17.71
C ASN A 98 -9.24 7.49 17.83
N MET A 99 -8.48 6.42 17.59
CA MET A 99 -7.01 6.50 17.60
C MET A 99 -6.50 7.31 16.40
N VAL A 100 -7.08 7.09 15.20
CA VAL A 100 -6.77 7.89 14.02
C VAL A 100 -7.06 9.37 14.27
N VAL A 101 -8.24 9.71 14.82
CA VAL A 101 -8.58 11.09 15.18
C VAL A 101 -7.55 11.70 16.14
N SER A 102 -7.19 10.96 17.20
CA SER A 102 -6.25 11.44 18.22
C SER A 102 -4.86 11.69 17.65
N MET A 103 -4.34 10.75 16.86
CA MET A 103 -3.03 10.84 16.23
C MET A 103 -2.99 11.99 15.21
N THR A 104 -3.99 12.08 14.33
CA THR A 104 -4.07 13.15 13.34
C THR A 104 -4.12 14.53 14.01
N LEU A 105 -4.96 14.74 15.03
CA LEU A 105 -5.04 16.03 15.73
C LEU A 105 -3.76 16.38 16.51
N LEU A 106 -3.07 15.37 17.06
CA LEU A 106 -1.83 15.59 17.80
C LEU A 106 -0.70 16.07 16.89
N TYR A 107 -0.50 15.40 15.76
CA TYR A 107 0.65 15.67 14.89
C TYR A 107 0.37 16.74 13.85
N SER A 108 -0.90 17.00 13.48
CA SER A 108 -1.24 18.12 12.60
C SER A 108 -1.00 19.49 13.23
N GLY A 109 -0.74 19.56 14.54
CA GLY A 109 -0.31 20.78 15.22
C GLY A 109 1.17 21.16 15.01
N TYR A 110 1.98 20.30 14.38
CA TYR A 110 3.38 20.60 14.06
C TYR A 110 3.48 21.39 12.74
N ASP A 111 4.41 22.34 12.67
CA ASP A 111 4.65 23.14 11.45
C ASP A 111 5.17 22.27 10.29
N SER A 112 5.83 21.15 10.62
CA SER A 112 6.26 20.13 9.66
C SER A 112 5.14 19.23 9.14
N TYR A 113 3.92 19.24 9.71
CA TYR A 113 2.82 18.47 9.13
C TYR A 113 2.34 19.13 7.83
N TYR A 114 2.21 18.36 6.75
CA TYR A 114 1.77 18.91 5.47
C TYR A 114 0.27 19.22 5.50
N THR A 115 -0.08 20.46 5.15
CA THR A 115 -1.45 20.87 4.91
C THR A 115 -1.64 21.21 3.44
N ASP A 116 -2.79 20.85 2.88
CA ASP A 116 -3.16 21.27 1.53
C ASP A 116 -3.37 22.79 1.42
N ASP A 117 -3.68 23.26 0.22
CA ASP A 117 -3.94 24.66 -0.10
C ASP A 117 -5.17 25.25 0.63
N LYS A 118 -6.04 24.39 1.17
CA LYS A 118 -7.22 24.74 1.98
C LYS A 118 -6.92 24.70 3.49
N GLY A 119 -5.67 24.44 3.88
CA GLY A 119 -5.24 24.37 5.29
C GLY A 119 -5.67 23.09 6.01
N ARG A 120 -5.97 22.02 5.26
CA ARG A 120 -6.38 20.72 5.82
C ARG A 120 -5.16 19.79 5.95
N PRO A 121 -4.98 19.08 7.09
CA PRO A 121 -3.91 18.10 7.20
C PRO A 121 -4.14 16.96 6.20
N VAL A 122 -3.15 16.67 5.37
CA VAL A 122 -3.22 15.55 4.41
C VAL A 122 -2.95 14.23 5.14
N VAL A 123 -3.78 13.22 4.87
CA VAL A 123 -3.69 11.88 5.45
C VAL A 123 -3.95 10.84 4.36
N SER A 124 -3.18 9.75 4.39
CA SER A 124 -3.34 8.56 3.54
C SER A 124 -3.51 7.31 4.40
N THR A 125 -3.78 6.19 3.74
CA THR A 125 -3.70 4.83 4.28
C THR A 125 -2.82 3.96 3.39
N PHE A 126 -2.37 2.82 3.93
CA PHE A 126 -2.05 1.63 3.13
C PHE A 126 -3.18 0.63 3.37
N GLU A 127 -3.94 0.36 2.31
CA GLU A 127 -5.18 -0.43 2.36
C GLU A 127 -6.18 0.02 3.45
N GLY A 128 -7.04 -0.90 3.90
CA GLY A 128 -8.12 -0.64 4.87
C GLY A 128 -9.52 -0.37 4.32
N PRO A 129 -9.92 -0.84 3.11
CA PRO A 129 -11.27 -0.55 2.59
C PRO A 129 -12.39 -1.13 3.47
N GLY A 130 -12.14 -2.19 4.24
CA GLY A 130 -13.10 -2.72 5.22
C GLY A 130 -13.45 -1.74 6.35
N ARG A 131 -12.71 -0.64 6.50
CA ARG A 131 -12.96 0.46 7.44
C ARG A 131 -13.30 1.78 6.75
N ALA A 132 -13.64 1.76 5.45
CA ALA A 132 -13.96 2.96 4.69
C ALA A 132 -15.06 3.82 5.35
N GLY A 133 -16.08 3.18 5.93
CA GLY A 133 -17.19 3.86 6.63
C GLY A 133 -16.78 4.67 7.88
N ASP A 134 -15.62 4.38 8.49
CA ASP A 134 -15.13 5.11 9.66
C ASP A 134 -14.66 6.53 9.30
N TRP A 135 -14.29 6.77 8.04
CA TRP A 135 -13.63 7.99 7.61
C TRP A 135 -14.56 9.21 7.57
N GLU A 136 -15.87 9.03 7.45
CA GLU A 136 -16.82 10.14 7.60
C GLU A 136 -16.71 10.76 9.00
N TYR A 137 -16.63 9.92 10.04
CA TYR A 137 -16.43 10.37 11.42
C TYR A 137 -15.04 11.00 11.62
N ILE A 138 -13.99 10.36 11.10
CA ILE A 138 -12.60 10.84 11.25
C ILE A 138 -12.44 12.22 10.61
N ILE A 139 -12.89 12.40 9.37
CA ILE A 139 -12.80 13.67 8.65
C ILE A 139 -13.60 14.76 9.35
N LYS A 140 -14.82 14.45 9.83
CA LYS A 140 -15.64 15.42 10.59
C LYS A 140 -14.95 15.92 11.86
N LYS A 141 -14.09 15.12 12.48
CA LYS A 141 -13.34 15.47 13.71
C LYS A 141 -12.01 16.17 13.44
N THR A 142 -11.35 15.83 12.33
CA THR A 142 -9.98 16.24 12.05
C THR A 142 -9.86 17.33 10.98
N ASN A 143 -10.91 17.49 10.16
CA ASN A 143 -10.89 18.29 8.93
C ASN A 143 -9.79 17.85 7.93
N ALA A 144 -9.37 16.58 7.97
CA ALA A 144 -8.30 16.08 7.12
C ALA A 144 -8.68 15.99 5.63
N ALA A 145 -7.71 16.28 4.76
CA ALA A 145 -7.76 15.92 3.34
C ALA A 145 -7.30 14.47 3.21
N PHE A 146 -8.27 13.57 3.01
CA PHE A 146 -8.06 12.13 3.03
C PHE A 146 -7.86 11.57 1.61
N ILE A 147 -6.71 10.96 1.35
CA ILE A 147 -6.31 10.40 0.05
C ILE A 147 -5.86 8.95 0.29
N PRO A 148 -6.78 7.99 0.47
CA PRO A 148 -6.41 6.61 0.76
C PRO A 148 -5.79 5.89 -0.44
N ASP A 149 -4.92 4.94 -0.14
CA ASP A 149 -4.71 3.77 -0.99
C ASP A 149 -5.70 2.67 -0.59
N TRP A 150 -6.62 2.37 -1.50
CA TRP A 150 -7.53 1.20 -1.46
C TRP A 150 -7.40 0.41 -2.77
N SER A 151 -6.18 0.23 -3.25
CA SER A 151 -5.90 -0.37 -4.55
C SER A 151 -6.41 -1.80 -4.68
N SER A 152 -6.56 -2.54 -3.57
CA SER A 152 -7.21 -3.86 -3.56
C SER A 152 -8.65 -3.87 -4.12
N LEU A 153 -9.36 -2.73 -4.09
CA LEU A 153 -10.68 -2.57 -4.72
C LEU A 153 -10.61 -2.05 -6.16
N GLY A 154 -9.54 -1.34 -6.52
CA GLY A 154 -9.48 -0.46 -7.68
C GLY A 154 -10.29 0.83 -7.51
N ALA A 155 -10.04 1.82 -8.36
CA ALA A 155 -10.52 3.20 -8.17
C ALA A 155 -12.04 3.34 -8.04
N LYS A 156 -12.82 2.69 -8.91
CA LYS A 156 -14.28 2.82 -8.91
C LYS A 156 -14.89 2.27 -7.62
N ALA A 157 -14.54 1.04 -7.26
CA ALA A 157 -15.08 0.40 -6.06
C ALA A 157 -14.56 1.07 -4.77
N ALA A 158 -13.35 1.64 -4.79
CA ALA A 158 -12.84 2.47 -3.69
C ALA A 158 -13.71 3.72 -3.45
N LEU A 159 -14.13 4.44 -4.50
CA LEU A 159 -15.05 5.58 -4.37
C LEU A 159 -16.45 5.15 -3.92
N ASP A 160 -16.92 3.98 -4.37
CA ASP A 160 -18.21 3.42 -3.96
C ASP A 160 -18.21 2.94 -2.49
N ALA A 161 -17.05 2.58 -1.94
CA ALA A 161 -16.91 2.10 -0.56
C ALA A 161 -17.20 3.20 0.49
N ALA A 162 -16.92 4.47 0.16
CA ALA A 162 -17.28 5.63 0.98
C ALA A 162 -17.60 6.84 0.07
N PRO A 163 -18.81 6.91 -0.50
CA PRO A 163 -19.16 7.93 -1.49
C PRO A 163 -18.99 9.35 -0.96
N CYS A 164 -18.25 10.18 -1.70
CA CYS A 164 -17.96 11.59 -1.38
C CYS A 164 -17.22 11.82 -0.04
N VAL A 165 -16.61 10.79 0.56
CA VAL A 165 -15.82 10.91 1.80
C VAL A 165 -14.33 11.17 1.51
N PRO A 166 -13.63 10.41 0.64
CA PRO A 166 -12.27 10.75 0.25
C PRO A 166 -12.20 12.10 -0.48
N HIS A 167 -11.07 12.77 -0.32
CA HIS A 167 -10.70 13.99 -1.05
C HIS A 167 -9.74 13.71 -2.21
N GLY A 168 -9.55 12.43 -2.52
CA GLY A 168 -8.64 11.95 -3.53
C GLY A 168 -8.44 10.44 -3.41
N LEU A 169 -7.63 9.87 -4.29
CA LEU A 169 -7.16 8.50 -4.18
C LEU A 169 -5.66 8.42 -4.47
N PHE A 170 -5.00 7.50 -3.78
CA PHE A 170 -3.63 7.07 -4.04
C PHE A 170 -3.68 5.66 -4.66
N SER A 171 -2.87 5.41 -5.68
CA SER A 171 -2.71 4.07 -6.26
C SER A 171 -1.43 3.41 -5.77
N TRP A 172 -1.47 2.12 -5.42
CA TRP A 172 -0.31 1.29 -5.08
C TRP A 172 0.15 0.40 -6.26
N ALA A 173 0.09 0.92 -7.48
CA ALA A 173 0.40 0.16 -8.69
C ALA A 173 1.39 0.87 -9.64
N PRO A 174 2.64 1.17 -9.21
CA PRO A 174 3.66 1.72 -10.11
C PRO A 174 4.31 0.69 -11.03
N TRP A 175 4.17 -0.62 -10.75
CA TRP A 175 4.91 -1.67 -11.45
C TRP A 175 4.13 -2.27 -12.63
N PRO A 176 4.83 -2.67 -13.71
CA PRO A 176 4.20 -3.22 -14.91
C PRO A 176 3.70 -4.65 -14.72
N TRP A 177 2.87 -5.09 -15.66
CA TRP A 177 2.37 -6.45 -15.73
C TRP A 177 3.37 -7.38 -16.43
N GLY A 178 3.88 -8.39 -15.71
CA GLY A 178 4.76 -9.41 -16.28
C GLY A 178 5.96 -8.81 -17.00
N ASN A 179 6.21 -9.24 -18.23
CA ASN A 179 7.37 -8.81 -19.02
C ASN A 179 7.15 -7.52 -19.82
N THR A 180 6.08 -6.76 -19.57
CA THR A 180 5.79 -5.51 -20.28
C THR A 180 6.52 -4.31 -19.67
N ASP A 181 6.69 -3.24 -20.44
CA ASP A 181 7.17 -1.95 -19.91
C ASP A 181 6.04 -1.24 -19.14
N GLY A 182 6.40 -0.33 -18.22
CA GLY A 182 5.44 0.47 -17.45
C GLY A 182 4.51 1.30 -18.35
N ASN A 183 3.25 1.42 -17.98
CA ASN A 183 2.24 2.21 -18.68
C ASN A 183 1.42 3.07 -17.71
N THR A 184 0.45 3.83 -18.24
CA THR A 184 -0.33 4.82 -17.49
C THR A 184 -1.82 4.50 -17.42
N TYR A 185 -2.23 3.27 -17.78
CA TYR A 185 -3.64 2.93 -17.90
C TYR A 185 -4.35 2.83 -16.55
N VAL A 186 -3.65 2.34 -15.52
CA VAL A 186 -4.16 2.37 -14.15
C VAL A 186 -4.34 3.81 -13.70
N ASP A 187 -3.33 4.66 -13.89
CA ASP A 187 -3.40 6.08 -13.52
C ASP A 187 -4.57 6.80 -14.22
N ALA A 188 -4.74 6.56 -15.52
CA ALA A 188 -5.83 7.12 -16.30
C ALA A 188 -7.21 6.69 -15.76
N SER A 189 -7.35 5.45 -15.30
CA SER A 189 -8.59 4.98 -14.69
C SER A 189 -8.90 5.70 -13.38
N TYR A 190 -7.89 5.95 -12.53
CA TYR A 190 -8.08 6.71 -11.29
C TYR A 190 -8.55 8.13 -11.61
N ILE A 191 -7.89 8.81 -12.54
CA ILE A 191 -8.25 10.17 -12.96
C ILE A 191 -9.68 10.22 -13.50
N GLU A 192 -10.06 9.31 -14.40
CA GLU A 192 -11.40 9.27 -14.99
C GLU A 192 -12.49 9.08 -13.93
N PHE A 193 -12.30 8.16 -12.98
CA PHE A 193 -13.28 7.93 -11.92
C PHE A 193 -13.34 9.07 -10.91
N LEU A 194 -12.21 9.71 -10.59
CA LEU A 194 -12.17 10.90 -9.74
C LEU A 194 -12.95 12.04 -10.41
N GLU A 195 -12.65 12.39 -11.67
CA GLU A 195 -13.38 13.42 -12.43
C GLU A 195 -14.89 13.15 -12.53
N ALA A 196 -15.29 11.88 -12.62
CA ALA A 196 -16.70 11.49 -12.59
C ALA A 196 -17.32 11.72 -11.20
N ALA A 197 -16.61 11.39 -10.12
CA ALA A 197 -17.05 11.59 -8.75
C ALA A 197 -17.10 13.07 -8.35
N GLU A 198 -16.16 13.91 -8.81
CA GLU A 198 -16.15 15.35 -8.57
C GLU A 198 -17.47 16.02 -8.99
N LYS A 199 -18.00 15.64 -10.16
CA LYS A 199 -19.28 16.14 -10.68
C LYS A 199 -20.46 15.79 -9.77
N ASN A 200 -20.40 14.64 -9.11
CA ASN A 200 -21.45 14.15 -8.21
C ASN A 200 -21.31 14.74 -6.80
N CYS A 201 -20.09 14.86 -6.30
CA CYS A 201 -19.80 15.28 -4.93
C CYS A 201 -19.65 16.80 -4.76
N GLY A 202 -19.43 17.54 -5.86
CA GLY A 202 -19.25 18.99 -5.83
C GLY A 202 -17.95 19.44 -5.15
N THR A 203 -16.94 18.58 -5.12
CA THR A 203 -15.59 18.86 -4.61
C THR A 203 -14.56 18.42 -5.63
N ASP A 204 -13.45 19.13 -5.69
CA ASP A 204 -12.21 18.76 -6.38
C ASP A 204 -11.57 17.58 -5.64
N LEU A 205 -11.17 16.53 -6.38
CA LEU A 205 -10.60 15.29 -5.85
C LEU A 205 -9.19 15.08 -6.39
N GLN A 206 -8.25 14.82 -5.48
CA GLN A 206 -6.83 14.75 -5.81
C GLN A 206 -6.38 13.35 -6.22
N TYR A 207 -5.51 13.27 -7.22
CA TYR A 207 -4.82 12.04 -7.57
C TYR A 207 -3.37 12.06 -7.07
N MET A 208 -3.02 11.09 -6.23
CA MET A 208 -1.65 10.81 -5.85
C MET A 208 -1.13 9.64 -6.70
N MET A 209 -0.11 9.90 -7.51
CA MET A 209 0.46 8.93 -8.43
C MET A 209 1.66 8.21 -7.80
N PRO A 210 1.76 6.87 -7.83
CA PRO A 210 2.91 6.16 -7.29
C PRO A 210 4.11 6.23 -8.24
N ALA A 211 5.33 6.24 -7.68
CA ALA A 211 6.57 6.07 -8.44
C ALA A 211 7.47 5.06 -7.74
N SER A 212 7.99 4.06 -8.44
CA SER A 212 8.91 3.08 -7.85
C SER A 212 9.99 2.66 -8.84
N PRO A 213 11.25 2.49 -8.41
CA PRO A 213 12.33 2.09 -9.32
C PRO A 213 12.39 0.57 -9.56
N TRP A 214 12.01 -0.24 -8.58
CA TRP A 214 12.21 -1.68 -8.56
C TRP A 214 11.18 -2.35 -7.66
N PHE A 215 11.06 -3.68 -7.68
CA PHE A 215 10.36 -4.45 -6.65
C PHE A 215 10.85 -5.89 -6.64
N PHE A 216 11.25 -6.35 -5.46
CA PHE A 216 11.50 -7.77 -5.19
C PHE A 216 11.35 -8.02 -3.71
N THR A 217 10.59 -9.06 -3.36
CA THR A 217 10.46 -9.53 -1.99
C THR A 217 10.51 -11.06 -1.96
N ASN A 218 11.16 -11.60 -0.94
CA ASN A 218 11.07 -13.01 -0.54
C ASN A 218 11.06 -13.04 0.99
N LEU A 219 9.86 -12.85 1.54
CA LEU A 219 9.53 -12.80 2.96
C LEU A 219 8.36 -13.77 3.25
N PRO A 220 8.59 -15.10 3.26
CA PRO A 220 7.55 -16.10 3.49
C PRO A 220 6.77 -15.92 4.79
N GLY A 221 7.41 -15.38 5.84
CA GLY A 221 6.74 -15.05 7.12
C GLY A 221 5.64 -13.98 6.99
N TYR A 222 5.61 -13.23 5.89
CA TYR A 222 4.53 -12.31 5.52
C TYR A 222 3.69 -12.80 4.34
N ASN A 223 3.85 -14.06 3.93
CA ASN A 223 3.26 -14.62 2.72
C ASN A 223 3.64 -13.84 1.45
N LYS A 224 4.87 -13.31 1.40
CA LYS A 224 5.37 -12.54 0.26
C LYS A 224 6.55 -13.22 -0.43
N ASN A 225 6.44 -13.46 -1.73
CA ASN A 225 7.54 -13.96 -2.55
C ASN A 225 7.29 -13.72 -4.04
N TRP A 226 7.61 -12.52 -4.52
CA TRP A 226 7.45 -12.18 -5.94
C TRP A 226 8.33 -10.98 -6.34
N LEU A 227 8.40 -10.74 -7.64
CA LEU A 227 8.97 -9.54 -8.23
C LEU A 227 8.02 -8.92 -9.26
N TRP A 228 8.20 -7.63 -9.50
CA TRP A 228 7.70 -6.98 -10.72
C TRP A 228 8.87 -6.39 -11.50
N ARG A 229 8.70 -6.21 -12.80
CA ARG A 229 9.78 -5.73 -13.68
C ARG A 229 10.16 -4.28 -13.33
N GLY A 230 11.37 -4.08 -12.82
CA GLY A 230 11.93 -2.75 -12.52
C GLY A 230 12.84 -2.16 -13.62
N ASP A 231 13.29 -2.99 -14.56
CA ASP A 231 14.17 -2.71 -15.72
C ASP A 231 14.30 -1.21 -16.13
N ASP A 232 13.51 -0.72 -17.09
CA ASP A 232 13.52 0.69 -17.54
C ASP A 232 12.56 1.59 -16.72
N LEU A 233 11.90 1.02 -15.71
CA LEU A 233 10.72 1.59 -15.03
C LEU A 233 11.01 2.96 -14.43
N TRP A 234 12.15 3.13 -13.75
CA TRP A 234 12.45 4.39 -13.06
C TRP A 234 12.53 5.58 -14.04
N PHE A 235 13.12 5.39 -15.22
CA PHE A 235 13.15 6.43 -16.24
C PHE A 235 11.74 6.69 -16.79
N ASP A 236 11.04 5.63 -17.21
CA ASP A 236 9.73 5.75 -17.85
C ASP A 236 8.70 6.38 -16.92
N ARG A 237 8.69 5.99 -15.65
CA ARG A 237 7.71 6.46 -14.69
C ARG A 237 7.82 7.96 -14.45
N TRP A 238 9.04 8.52 -14.44
CA TRP A 238 9.24 9.96 -14.30
C TRP A 238 8.84 10.77 -15.54
N GLU A 239 9.05 10.24 -16.75
CA GLU A 239 8.49 10.84 -17.97
C GLU A 239 6.96 10.75 -17.99
N GLN A 240 6.38 9.65 -17.50
CA GLN A 240 4.93 9.49 -17.35
C GLN A 240 4.34 10.47 -16.32
N ILE A 241 4.96 10.64 -15.15
CA ILE A 241 4.54 11.61 -14.13
C ILE A 241 4.52 13.03 -14.71
N ARG A 242 5.55 13.37 -15.48
CA ARG A 242 5.61 14.68 -16.15
C ARG A 242 4.50 14.87 -17.17
N PHE A 243 4.13 13.82 -17.89
CA PHE A 243 3.06 13.86 -18.89
C PHE A 243 1.67 13.90 -18.26
N ILE A 244 1.40 13.01 -17.30
CA ILE A 244 0.12 12.93 -16.58
C ILE A 244 -0.09 14.18 -15.72
N ASN A 245 1.00 14.70 -15.14
CA ASN A 245 0.99 15.89 -14.32
C ASN A 245 0.02 15.77 -13.12
N PRO A 246 0.16 14.74 -12.25
CA PRO A 246 -0.73 14.51 -11.11
C PRO A 246 -0.59 15.58 -10.03
N ASP A 247 -1.54 15.63 -9.09
CA ASP A 247 -1.53 16.58 -7.97
C ASP A 247 -0.40 16.28 -6.99
N TYR A 248 -0.23 15.01 -6.67
CA TYR A 248 0.86 14.53 -5.83
C TYR A 248 1.55 13.32 -6.45
N VAL A 249 2.81 13.13 -6.07
CA VAL A 249 3.56 11.90 -6.33
C VAL A 249 3.96 11.30 -4.99
N GLN A 250 3.81 9.99 -4.84
CA GLN A 250 4.43 9.26 -3.74
C GLN A 250 5.43 8.24 -4.27
N ILE A 251 6.71 8.41 -3.90
CA ILE A 251 7.76 7.45 -4.21
C ILE A 251 7.63 6.26 -3.27
N LEU A 252 7.52 5.06 -3.82
CA LEU A 252 7.54 3.77 -3.13
C LEU A 252 8.93 3.15 -3.35
N SER A 253 9.88 3.31 -2.41
CA SER A 253 9.77 3.95 -1.09
C SER A 253 11.09 4.63 -0.70
N TRP A 254 11.14 5.28 0.46
CA TRP A 254 12.38 5.77 1.05
C TRP A 254 13.21 4.64 1.67
N ASN A 255 12.63 3.78 2.50
CA ASN A 255 13.38 2.82 3.33
C ASN A 255 12.70 1.45 3.50
N ASP A 256 11.89 1.02 2.54
CA ASP A 256 11.37 -0.36 2.55
C ASP A 256 12.39 -1.32 1.90
N PHE A 257 13.26 -1.87 2.75
CA PHE A 257 14.31 -2.78 2.31
C PHE A 257 13.78 -4.17 1.97
N GLY A 258 12.70 -4.62 2.63
CA GLY A 258 12.10 -5.95 2.44
C GLY A 258 11.33 -6.10 1.13
N GLU A 259 11.05 -5.00 0.43
CA GLU A 259 10.43 -5.02 -0.90
C GLU A 259 11.36 -4.47 -2.00
N SER A 260 12.63 -4.22 -1.65
CA SER A 260 13.71 -3.85 -2.60
C SER A 260 13.44 -2.61 -3.44
N HIS A 261 12.54 -1.72 -3.01
CA HIS A 261 12.17 -0.52 -3.77
C HIS A 261 12.53 0.79 -3.08
N HIS A 262 13.30 0.69 -1.99
CA HIS A 262 13.85 1.85 -1.29
C HIS A 262 14.77 2.67 -2.21
N ILE A 263 14.76 4.00 -2.03
CA ILE A 263 15.73 4.92 -2.62
C ILE A 263 16.61 5.61 -1.58
N GLY A 264 16.39 5.35 -0.28
CA GLY A 264 17.14 5.88 0.85
C GLY A 264 18.50 5.18 1.04
N PRO A 265 19.35 5.68 1.96
CA PRO A 265 20.62 5.03 2.27
C PRO A 265 20.42 3.68 2.98
N LEU A 266 21.36 2.76 2.76
CA LEU A 266 21.46 1.52 3.53
C LEU A 266 22.11 1.79 4.89
N TYR A 267 21.56 1.19 5.94
CA TYR A 267 22.08 1.27 7.31
C TYR A 267 22.50 -0.11 7.79
N VAL A 268 23.75 -0.50 7.54
CA VAL A 268 24.30 -1.82 7.89
C VAL A 268 24.31 -2.07 9.41
N GLU A 269 24.26 -1.02 10.22
CA GLU A 269 24.17 -1.09 11.67
C GLU A 269 22.76 -0.70 12.16
N GLY A 270 22.15 -1.53 13.02
CA GLY A 270 20.88 -1.24 13.67
C GLY A 270 19.79 -2.29 13.42
N ASP A 271 18.54 -1.89 13.63
CA ASP A 271 17.34 -2.72 13.53
C ASP A 271 16.50 -2.46 12.27
N SER A 272 17.03 -1.68 11.33
CA SER A 272 16.36 -1.30 10.06
C SER A 272 16.11 -2.47 9.09
N TYR A 273 16.66 -3.67 9.37
CA TYR A 273 16.47 -4.88 8.57
C TYR A 273 15.66 -5.98 9.30
N GLU A 274 14.92 -5.64 10.36
CA GLU A 274 14.12 -6.61 11.13
C GLU A 274 13.11 -7.38 10.26
N ALA A 275 12.58 -6.74 9.20
CA ALA A 275 11.66 -7.36 8.25
C ALA A 275 12.22 -8.66 7.62
N PHE A 276 13.54 -8.77 7.42
CA PHE A 276 14.15 -9.99 6.90
C PHE A 276 14.11 -11.15 7.90
N MET A 277 14.23 -10.85 9.20
CA MET A 277 14.16 -11.86 10.25
C MET A 277 12.72 -12.28 10.51
N VAL A 278 11.80 -11.31 10.69
CA VAL A 278 10.39 -11.58 10.98
C VAL A 278 9.68 -12.19 9.76
N GLY A 279 9.99 -11.67 8.57
CA GLY A 279 9.53 -12.20 7.29
C GLY A 279 10.23 -13.49 6.87
N GLN A 280 11.15 -14.04 7.67
CA GLN A 280 11.83 -15.30 7.41
C GLN A 280 12.51 -15.38 6.03
N ALA A 281 13.15 -14.29 5.62
CA ALA A 281 13.86 -14.23 4.35
C ALA A 281 14.94 -15.33 4.26
N PRO A 282 15.15 -15.96 3.09
CA PRO A 282 16.23 -16.94 2.92
C PRO A 282 17.62 -16.31 3.12
N PHE A 283 17.76 -15.03 2.79
CA PHE A 283 18.93 -14.18 3.03
C PHE A 283 18.53 -12.70 2.96
N ASN A 284 19.41 -11.79 3.37
CA ASN A 284 19.16 -10.35 3.25
C ASN A 284 19.63 -9.82 1.88
N TYR A 285 18.71 -9.72 0.92
CA TYR A 285 18.97 -9.25 -0.44
C TYR A 285 19.21 -7.73 -0.59
N ALA A 286 19.09 -6.95 0.49
CA ALA A 286 19.42 -5.53 0.50
C ALA A 286 20.88 -5.23 0.89
N LEU A 287 21.60 -6.19 1.49
CA LEU A 287 23.00 -6.00 1.89
C LEU A 287 23.89 -5.80 0.65
N ASP A 288 24.73 -4.76 0.70
CA ASP A 288 25.63 -4.37 -0.38
C ASP A 288 24.93 -4.10 -1.74
N MET A 289 23.64 -3.79 -1.71
CA MET A 289 22.82 -3.44 -2.88
C MET A 289 22.29 -2.00 -2.72
N PRO A 290 23.16 -0.97 -2.79
CA PRO A 290 22.75 0.42 -2.63
C PRO A 290 21.81 0.85 -3.74
N HIS A 291 20.79 1.64 -3.38
CA HIS A 291 19.80 2.20 -4.30
C HIS A 291 19.82 3.74 -4.37
N ASP A 292 20.70 4.37 -3.62
CA ASP A 292 20.79 5.83 -3.49
C ASP A 292 21.10 6.55 -4.81
N GLY A 293 21.79 5.87 -5.74
CA GLY A 293 22.02 6.37 -7.10
C GLY A 293 20.73 6.75 -7.84
N TRP A 294 19.58 6.12 -7.55
CA TRP A 294 18.29 6.51 -8.15
C TRP A 294 17.81 7.90 -7.72
N ARG A 295 18.31 8.46 -6.59
CA ARG A 295 18.01 9.83 -6.17
C ARG A 295 18.74 10.88 -6.99
N GLU A 296 19.84 10.54 -7.64
CA GLU A 296 20.75 11.52 -8.26
C GLU A 296 20.09 12.37 -9.34
N LEU A 297 19.11 11.80 -10.06
CA LEU A 297 18.38 12.46 -11.14
C LEU A 297 17.08 13.13 -10.68
N LEU A 298 16.63 12.87 -9.45
CA LEU A 298 15.37 13.36 -8.90
C LEU A 298 15.25 14.88 -8.92
N PRO A 299 16.27 15.68 -8.54
CA PRO A 299 16.15 17.13 -8.56
C PRO A 299 15.71 17.68 -9.90
N PHE A 300 16.30 17.18 -11.00
CA PHE A 300 15.98 17.63 -12.34
C PHE A 300 14.55 17.24 -12.76
N THR A 301 14.14 15.98 -12.52
CA THR A 301 12.82 15.52 -12.95
C THR A 301 11.68 16.09 -12.08
N ILE A 302 11.91 16.24 -10.77
CA ILE A 302 10.93 16.87 -9.86
C ILE A 302 10.75 18.35 -10.20
N ASP A 303 11.83 19.08 -10.52
CA ASP A 303 11.73 20.48 -10.94
C ASP A 303 10.93 20.63 -12.25
N LEU A 304 11.17 19.74 -13.22
CA LEU A 304 10.37 19.69 -14.45
C LEU A 304 8.90 19.34 -14.17
N TYR A 305 8.63 18.39 -13.30
CA TYR A 305 7.26 18.05 -12.90
C TYR A 305 6.57 19.24 -12.22
N LYS A 306 7.21 19.88 -11.24
CA LYS A 306 6.60 20.97 -10.47
C LYS A 306 6.41 22.24 -11.29
N THR A 307 7.42 22.63 -12.07
CA THR A 307 7.49 23.97 -12.68
C THR A 307 7.55 23.97 -14.20
N GLY A 308 7.81 22.82 -14.83
CA GLY A 308 8.11 22.74 -16.25
C GLY A 308 9.48 23.29 -16.64
N VAL A 309 10.33 23.67 -15.68
CA VAL A 309 11.66 24.24 -15.91
C VAL A 309 12.65 23.63 -14.93
N ALA A 310 13.79 23.16 -15.43
CA ALA A 310 14.87 22.65 -14.59
C ALA A 310 16.23 23.07 -15.14
N THR A 311 17.21 23.26 -14.27
CA THR A 311 18.58 23.60 -14.66
C THR A 311 19.53 22.47 -14.31
N ILE A 312 20.26 21.98 -15.30
CA ILE A 312 21.35 21.04 -15.12
C ILE A 312 22.54 21.85 -14.61
N THR A 313 22.87 21.66 -13.33
CA THR A 313 24.02 22.28 -12.66
C THR A 313 25.24 21.37 -12.63
N GLN A 314 25.03 20.06 -12.75
CA GLN A 314 26.05 19.03 -12.81
C GLN A 314 25.57 17.88 -13.70
N GLU A 315 26.42 17.41 -14.60
CA GLU A 315 26.15 16.17 -15.33
C GLU A 315 26.24 14.98 -14.39
N LYS A 316 25.35 14.01 -14.55
CA LYS A 316 25.30 12.82 -13.68
C LYS A 316 25.04 11.58 -14.51
N LEU A 317 25.61 10.46 -14.08
CA LEU A 317 25.40 9.13 -14.65
C LEU A 317 24.90 8.21 -13.52
N VAL A 318 23.86 7.44 -13.81
CA VAL A 318 23.33 6.39 -12.93
C VAL A 318 23.25 5.11 -13.75
N ALA A 319 23.64 3.98 -13.16
CA ALA A 319 23.50 2.67 -13.77
C ALA A 319 22.99 1.66 -12.75
N TRP A 320 22.15 0.73 -13.20
CA TRP A 320 21.65 -0.36 -12.37
C TRP A 320 21.55 -1.67 -13.15
N TYR A 321 21.73 -2.78 -12.43
CA TYR A 321 21.70 -4.14 -12.98
C TYR A 321 21.58 -5.16 -11.85
N ARG A 322 21.12 -6.37 -12.18
CA ARG A 322 21.31 -7.52 -11.29
C ARG A 322 22.76 -7.98 -11.34
N VAL A 323 23.32 -8.30 -10.18
CA VAL A 323 24.71 -8.76 -10.04
C VAL A 323 24.89 -10.23 -10.39
N THR A 324 23.76 -10.94 -10.52
CA THR A 324 23.69 -12.34 -10.90
C THR A 324 22.77 -12.48 -12.12
N PRO A 325 23.22 -13.15 -13.21
CA PRO A 325 22.35 -13.48 -14.35
C PRO A 325 21.13 -14.30 -13.91
N LYS A 326 19.98 -14.11 -14.57
CA LYS A 326 18.73 -14.80 -14.20
C LYS A 326 18.77 -16.34 -14.31
N ASN A 327 19.76 -16.87 -15.03
CA ASN A 327 20.00 -18.30 -15.24
C ASN A 327 21.39 -18.72 -14.73
N ALA A 328 21.94 -18.04 -13.72
CA ALA A 328 23.27 -18.34 -13.20
C ALA A 328 23.35 -19.77 -12.62
N PRO A 329 24.44 -20.53 -12.90
CA PRO A 329 24.70 -21.82 -12.26
C PRO A 329 25.24 -21.65 -10.83
N CYS A 330 24.64 -22.34 -9.88
CA CYS A 330 25.06 -22.52 -8.49
C CYS A 330 25.84 -23.82 -8.26
N ASP A 331 26.76 -23.76 -7.30
CA ASP A 331 27.44 -24.93 -6.74
C ASP A 331 26.71 -25.30 -5.44
N ASP A 332 25.75 -26.23 -5.49
CA ASP A 332 25.00 -26.68 -4.31
C ASP A 332 25.85 -27.65 -3.46
N GLY A 333 27.01 -27.18 -2.99
CA GLY A 333 27.97 -27.97 -2.21
C GLY A 333 27.43 -28.61 -0.91
N TRP A 334 26.14 -28.47 -0.62
CA TRP A 334 25.46 -29.04 0.53
C TRP A 334 24.63 -30.30 0.25
N THR A 335 24.17 -30.59 -0.99
CA THR A 335 23.21 -31.70 -1.19
C THR A 335 23.37 -32.60 -2.40
N THR A 336 23.92 -32.16 -3.54
CA THR A 336 23.91 -33.04 -4.74
C THR A 336 25.26 -33.22 -5.44
N GLY A 337 26.29 -32.46 -5.08
CA GLY A 337 27.60 -32.57 -5.73
C GLY A 337 27.54 -32.22 -7.23
N ASN A 338 26.52 -31.46 -7.64
CA ASN A 338 26.31 -31.05 -9.03
C ASN A 338 26.75 -29.59 -9.20
N THR A 339 28.00 -29.41 -9.62
CA THR A 339 28.65 -28.11 -9.84
C THR A 339 28.07 -27.31 -11.03
N ASN A 340 26.85 -27.60 -11.48
CA ASN A 340 26.18 -27.01 -12.65
C ASN A 340 24.66 -26.82 -12.45
N ALA A 341 24.11 -27.00 -11.25
CA ALA A 341 22.69 -26.71 -11.01
C ALA A 341 22.45 -25.19 -11.11
N PRO A 342 21.33 -24.67 -11.66
CA PRO A 342 21.04 -23.24 -11.58
C PRO A 342 20.85 -22.80 -10.12
N CYS A 343 21.08 -21.53 -9.85
CA CYS A 343 20.76 -20.93 -8.57
C CYS A 343 19.27 -20.99 -8.31
N ASP A 344 18.91 -21.32 -7.07
CA ASP A 344 17.53 -21.46 -6.68
C ASP A 344 16.85 -20.10 -6.82
N ASP A 345 15.73 -20.04 -7.55
CA ASP A 345 14.94 -18.81 -7.67
C ASP A 345 14.17 -18.51 -6.39
N GLY A 346 14.20 -19.41 -5.40
CA GLY A 346 13.51 -19.30 -4.12
C GLY A 346 12.00 -19.50 -4.23
N TRP A 347 11.51 -20.08 -5.33
CA TRP A 347 10.10 -20.06 -5.76
C TRP A 347 9.55 -18.63 -5.91
N THR A 348 10.43 -17.68 -6.23
CA THR A 348 9.99 -16.31 -6.53
C THR A 348 9.18 -16.36 -7.82
N THR A 349 8.02 -15.73 -7.83
CA THR A 349 7.22 -15.56 -9.04
C THR A 349 7.38 -14.15 -9.61
N GLY A 350 7.21 -14.00 -10.91
CA GLY A 350 6.95 -12.69 -11.52
C GLY A 350 5.45 -12.41 -11.44
N ASN A 351 5.04 -11.25 -10.91
CA ASN A 351 3.68 -11.00 -10.42
C ASN A 351 3.25 -11.96 -9.30
N THR A 352 2.07 -11.75 -8.70
CA THR A 352 1.56 -12.63 -7.65
C THR A 352 0.06 -12.94 -7.75
N ALA A 353 -0.29 -14.23 -7.59
CA ALA A 353 -1.67 -14.70 -7.54
C ALA A 353 -2.42 -14.17 -6.32
N SER A 354 -1.72 -13.79 -5.25
CA SER A 354 -2.32 -13.16 -4.05
C SER A 354 -3.00 -11.82 -4.37
N GLN A 355 -2.56 -11.15 -5.43
CA GLN A 355 -3.18 -9.94 -5.98
C GLN A 355 -4.04 -10.25 -7.22
N LEU A 356 -4.44 -11.52 -7.41
CA LEU A 356 -5.22 -12.02 -8.54
C LEU A 356 -4.55 -11.76 -9.90
N GLN A 357 -3.22 -11.63 -9.90
CA GLN A 357 -2.43 -11.45 -11.12
C GLN A 357 -2.05 -12.80 -11.72
N PHE A 358 -1.89 -12.84 -13.04
CA PHE A 358 -1.27 -13.98 -13.70
C PHE A 358 0.22 -13.99 -13.34
N GLU A 359 0.69 -15.11 -12.81
CA GLU A 359 2.09 -15.29 -12.43
C GLU A 359 2.94 -15.77 -13.63
N PHE A 360 4.18 -15.34 -13.65
CA PHE A 360 5.20 -15.68 -14.63
C PHE A 360 6.39 -16.31 -13.90
N THR A 361 7.24 -17.03 -14.62
CA THR A 361 8.57 -17.32 -14.07
C THR A 361 9.34 -15.99 -13.96
N PRO A 362 10.17 -15.80 -12.91
CA PRO A 362 10.92 -14.55 -12.76
C PRO A 362 11.84 -14.31 -13.95
N GLN A 363 12.37 -15.38 -14.57
CA GLN A 363 13.24 -15.32 -15.74
C GLN A 363 12.53 -14.80 -17.00
N ASP A 364 11.21 -14.98 -17.12
CA ASP A 364 10.42 -14.42 -18.23
C ASP A 364 10.15 -12.93 -18.05
N VAL A 365 10.18 -12.44 -16.80
CA VAL A 365 9.89 -11.05 -16.44
C VAL A 365 11.12 -10.17 -16.53
N VAL A 366 12.25 -10.62 -15.96
CA VAL A 366 13.44 -9.78 -15.84
C VAL A 366 14.41 -9.90 -17.01
N GLN A 367 15.08 -8.80 -17.37
CA GLN A 367 16.07 -8.78 -18.45
C GLN A 367 17.50 -8.77 -17.92
N ASP A 368 18.39 -9.58 -18.51
CA ASP A 368 19.83 -9.60 -18.22
C ASP A 368 20.52 -8.43 -18.96
N LYS A 369 20.20 -7.21 -18.52
CA LYS A 369 20.73 -5.96 -19.08
C LYS A 369 21.37 -5.08 -18.01
N ILE A 370 22.28 -4.23 -18.47
CA ILE A 370 22.75 -3.07 -17.72
C ILE A 370 21.96 -1.86 -18.19
N PHE A 371 21.20 -1.26 -17.27
CA PHE A 371 20.39 -0.08 -17.49
C PHE A 371 21.17 1.16 -17.04
N TYR A 372 21.02 2.26 -17.77
CA TYR A 372 21.74 3.49 -17.46
C TYR A 372 20.99 4.74 -17.91
N SER A 373 21.11 5.79 -17.10
CA SER A 373 20.55 7.11 -17.36
C SER A 373 21.63 8.16 -17.10
N ALA A 374 21.77 9.12 -18.01
CA ALA A 374 22.70 10.24 -17.85
C ALA A 374 21.98 11.59 -18.03
N LEU A 375 22.08 12.46 -17.02
CA LEU A 375 21.68 13.85 -17.12
C LEU A 375 22.80 14.65 -17.78
N LEU A 376 22.57 15.15 -19.00
CA LEU A 376 23.60 15.76 -19.83
C LEU A 376 23.17 17.14 -20.33
N ALA A 377 24.12 18.08 -20.38
CA ALA A 377 23.91 19.39 -21.02
C ALA A 377 23.82 19.29 -22.55
N SER A 378 24.40 18.24 -23.13
CA SER A 378 24.34 17.89 -24.55
C SER A 378 24.65 16.39 -24.70
N SER A 379 24.07 15.73 -25.70
CA SER A 379 24.29 14.30 -25.95
C SER A 379 25.79 13.94 -26.04
N ARG A 380 26.15 12.81 -25.44
CA ARG A 380 27.49 12.20 -25.47
C ARG A 380 27.36 10.72 -25.75
N THR A 381 28.40 10.07 -26.23
CA THR A 381 28.40 8.60 -26.39
C THR A 381 28.49 7.91 -25.03
N VAL A 382 27.82 6.77 -24.91
CA VAL A 382 27.94 5.84 -23.78
C VAL A 382 28.76 4.64 -24.22
N THR A 383 29.56 4.09 -23.30
CA THR A 383 30.23 2.80 -23.47
C THR A 383 29.95 1.96 -22.25
N VAL A 384 29.60 0.69 -22.45
CA VAL A 384 29.37 -0.28 -21.39
C VAL A 384 30.22 -1.50 -21.68
N THR A 385 31.06 -1.90 -20.73
CA THR A 385 31.83 -3.14 -20.83
C THR A 385 31.53 -4.08 -19.68
N VAL A 386 31.51 -5.38 -19.95
CA VAL A 386 31.46 -6.43 -18.92
C VAL A 386 32.65 -7.36 -19.12
N GLY A 387 33.49 -7.51 -18.07
CA GLY A 387 34.72 -8.30 -18.17
C GLY A 387 35.70 -7.78 -19.23
N GLY A 388 35.63 -6.48 -19.55
CA GLY A 388 36.43 -5.84 -20.60
C GLY A 388 35.89 -5.98 -22.02
N VAL A 389 34.76 -6.65 -22.23
CA VAL A 389 34.08 -6.73 -23.54
C VAL A 389 33.13 -5.57 -23.69
N ASP A 390 33.30 -4.75 -24.74
CA ASP A 390 32.35 -3.69 -25.12
C ASP A 390 31.06 -4.29 -25.69
N LEU A 391 29.93 -3.94 -25.09
CA LEU A 391 28.61 -4.45 -25.44
C LEU A 391 27.89 -3.62 -26.50
N GLY A 392 28.48 -2.51 -26.97
CA GLY A 392 27.88 -1.67 -28.02
C GLY A 392 26.69 -0.84 -27.54
N ALA A 393 26.79 -0.31 -26.31
CA ALA A 393 25.75 0.49 -25.67
C ALA A 393 25.36 1.75 -26.49
N THR A 394 24.07 2.07 -26.51
CA THR A 394 23.51 3.26 -27.20
C THR A 394 22.32 3.82 -26.44
N TRP A 395 21.99 5.10 -26.66
CA TRP A 395 20.77 5.69 -26.11
C TRP A 395 19.54 5.18 -26.85
N THR A 396 18.60 4.58 -26.12
CA THR A 396 17.30 4.17 -26.66
C THR A 396 16.24 5.27 -26.50
N LYS A 397 16.40 6.13 -25.48
CA LYS A 397 15.51 7.27 -25.19
C LYS A 397 16.36 8.54 -25.02
N THR A 398 16.00 9.58 -25.76
CA THR A 398 16.75 10.86 -25.76
C THR A 398 15.80 12.04 -25.56
N PRO A 399 16.22 13.07 -24.81
CA PRO A 399 15.37 14.22 -24.51
C PRO A 399 15.24 15.14 -25.73
N SER A 400 14.09 15.78 -25.86
CA SER A 400 13.88 16.83 -26.86
C SER A 400 14.85 18.00 -26.64
N GLY A 401 15.54 18.43 -27.69
CA GLY A 401 16.55 19.50 -27.60
C GLY A 401 17.94 19.04 -27.14
N GLY A 402 18.12 17.76 -26.82
CA GLY A 402 19.44 17.15 -26.55
C GLY A 402 20.02 17.37 -25.15
N ALA A 403 19.53 18.37 -24.40
CA ALA A 403 19.82 18.56 -22.98
C ALA A 403 18.73 17.89 -22.13
N GLY A 404 19.12 17.15 -21.10
CA GLY A 404 18.21 16.41 -20.23
C GLY A 404 18.72 14.99 -19.96
N ILE A 405 17.81 14.10 -19.55
CA ILE A 405 18.15 12.71 -19.25
C ILE A 405 18.13 11.90 -20.55
N HIS A 406 19.29 11.32 -20.90
CA HIS A 406 19.41 10.27 -21.91
C HIS A 406 19.36 8.92 -21.20
N HIS A 407 18.66 7.96 -21.77
CA HIS A 407 18.47 6.64 -21.16
C HIS A 407 18.69 5.53 -22.19
N GLY A 408 19.26 4.42 -21.72
CA GLY A 408 19.54 3.25 -22.52
C GLY A 408 19.72 2.01 -21.65
N SER A 409 19.71 0.87 -22.31
CA SER A 409 20.05 -0.41 -21.71
C SER A 409 20.78 -1.28 -22.73
N VAL A 410 21.62 -2.19 -22.25
CA VAL A 410 22.38 -3.11 -23.11
C VAL A 410 22.41 -4.50 -22.50
N ASP A 411 22.20 -5.51 -23.33
CA ASP A 411 22.23 -6.92 -22.94
C ASP A 411 23.67 -7.36 -22.68
N PHE A 412 23.91 -7.96 -21.51
CA PHE A 412 25.23 -8.49 -21.16
C PHE A 412 25.39 -9.98 -21.53
N GLY A 413 24.33 -10.64 -21.99
CA GLY A 413 24.33 -12.02 -22.44
C GLY A 413 24.90 -12.96 -21.39
N SER A 414 25.99 -13.62 -21.75
CA SER A 414 26.73 -14.52 -20.84
C SER A 414 28.00 -13.90 -20.26
N HIS A 415 28.25 -12.62 -20.52
CA HIS A 415 29.43 -11.93 -20.01
C HIS A 415 29.33 -11.71 -18.51
N THR A 416 30.43 -11.98 -17.81
CA THR A 416 30.60 -11.74 -16.37
C THR A 416 31.91 -11.01 -16.11
N GLY A 417 32.07 -10.48 -14.90
CA GLY A 417 33.21 -9.68 -14.48
C GLY A 417 32.85 -8.21 -14.25
N ALA A 418 33.86 -7.35 -14.21
CA ALA A 418 33.69 -5.93 -13.91
C ALA A 418 32.73 -5.26 -14.90
N VAL A 419 31.72 -4.56 -14.37
CA VAL A 419 30.80 -3.72 -15.13
C VAL A 419 31.35 -2.31 -15.15
N VAL A 420 31.65 -1.79 -16.34
CA VAL A 420 32.15 -0.42 -16.51
C VAL A 420 31.20 0.35 -17.41
N VAL A 421 30.54 1.38 -16.88
CA VAL A 421 29.68 2.30 -17.63
C VAL A 421 30.36 3.66 -17.71
N THR A 422 30.61 4.16 -18.92
CA THR A 422 31.31 5.43 -19.13
C THR A 422 30.51 6.38 -20.03
N VAL A 423 30.37 7.63 -19.58
CA VAL A 423 29.80 8.73 -20.36
C VAL A 423 30.66 9.98 -20.15
N GLY A 424 31.44 10.36 -21.15
CA GLY A 424 32.39 11.47 -21.01
C GLY A 424 33.45 11.19 -19.94
N SER A 425 33.50 12.01 -18.88
CA SER A 425 34.42 11.83 -17.75
C SER A 425 33.83 11.03 -16.58
N MET A 426 32.55 10.67 -16.67
CA MET A 426 31.86 9.89 -15.64
C MET A 426 32.09 8.41 -15.90
N THR A 427 32.52 7.67 -14.89
CA THR A 427 32.75 6.22 -14.98
C THR A 427 32.23 5.56 -13.71
N ILE A 428 31.39 4.53 -13.88
CA ILE A 428 30.94 3.60 -12.84
C ILE A 428 31.73 2.30 -13.01
N ASN A 429 32.30 1.77 -11.92
CA ASN A 429 32.99 0.48 -11.87
C ASN A 429 33.05 -0.01 -10.42
N GLU A 430 31.91 -0.43 -9.87
CA GLU A 430 31.77 -0.70 -8.43
C GLU A 430 31.53 -2.19 -8.11
N ARG A 431 30.60 -2.85 -8.81
CA ARG A 431 30.26 -4.26 -8.57
C ARG A 431 30.30 -5.09 -9.85
N PRO A 432 30.99 -6.25 -9.87
CA PRO A 432 30.99 -7.12 -11.04
C PRO A 432 29.69 -7.93 -11.14
N ILE A 433 29.37 -8.38 -12.35
CA ILE A 433 28.39 -9.46 -12.56
C ILE A 433 29.11 -10.79 -12.33
N THR A 434 28.53 -11.69 -11.54
CA THR A 434 29.09 -13.01 -11.28
C THR A 434 28.04 -14.10 -11.47
N THR A 435 28.47 -15.33 -11.74
CA THR A 435 27.57 -16.49 -11.76
C THR A 435 27.43 -17.16 -10.40
N ASN A 436 28.14 -16.68 -9.37
CA ASN A 436 28.15 -17.31 -8.06
C ASN A 436 27.02 -16.73 -7.18
N CYS A 437 26.37 -17.58 -6.38
CA CYS A 437 25.40 -17.20 -5.36
C CYS A 437 25.78 -17.72 -3.96
N ASP A 438 27.06 -18.01 -3.74
CA ASP A 438 27.58 -18.38 -2.41
C ASP A 438 27.31 -17.27 -1.38
N ASP A 439 27.35 -16.00 -1.79
CA ASP A 439 27.05 -14.84 -0.94
C ASP A 439 25.56 -14.63 -0.67
N THR A 440 24.70 -15.33 -1.41
CA THR A 440 23.24 -15.27 -1.31
C THR A 440 22.64 -16.63 -0.90
N SER A 441 23.43 -17.46 -0.22
CA SER A 441 22.99 -18.77 0.31
C SER A 441 22.44 -19.71 -0.78
N GLY A 442 22.95 -19.62 -2.01
CA GLY A 442 22.52 -20.43 -3.15
C GLY A 442 21.28 -19.91 -3.89
N TYR A 443 20.74 -18.76 -3.48
CA TYR A 443 19.56 -18.16 -4.10
C TYR A 443 19.92 -17.05 -5.08
N THR A 444 19.15 -16.92 -6.15
CA THR A 444 19.25 -15.76 -7.04
C THR A 444 18.79 -14.50 -6.32
N ASN A 445 19.65 -13.48 -6.23
CA ASN A 445 19.24 -12.16 -5.76
C ASN A 445 18.62 -11.36 -6.91
N TRP A 446 17.29 -11.23 -6.88
CA TRP A 446 16.52 -10.48 -7.86
C TRP A 446 16.52 -8.96 -7.61
N ASN A 447 17.16 -8.49 -6.54
CA ASN A 447 17.36 -7.07 -6.27
C ASN A 447 18.38 -6.45 -7.26
N ALA A 448 18.32 -5.14 -7.46
CA ALA A 448 19.22 -4.39 -8.32
C ALA A 448 20.38 -3.76 -7.53
N PHE A 449 21.57 -3.77 -8.10
CA PHE A 449 22.67 -2.92 -7.65
C PHE A 449 22.60 -1.60 -8.40
N VAL A 450 22.68 -0.47 -7.69
CA VAL A 450 22.64 0.86 -8.29
C VAL A 450 23.91 1.62 -7.94
N ALA A 451 24.53 2.23 -8.94
CA ALA A 451 25.67 3.11 -8.75
C ALA A 451 25.51 4.40 -9.54
N SER A 452 26.26 5.42 -9.13
CA SER A 452 26.22 6.72 -9.79
C SER A 452 27.60 7.37 -9.86
N ALA A 453 27.77 8.26 -10.83
CA ALA A 453 28.98 9.05 -10.99
C ALA A 453 28.62 10.50 -11.35
N ALA A 454 29.35 11.44 -10.76
CA ALA A 454 29.20 12.86 -11.04
C ALA A 454 30.19 13.34 -12.09
N GLY A 455 29.72 14.19 -12.99
CA GLY A 455 30.48 14.75 -14.10
C GLY A 455 30.79 16.23 -13.93
N ALA A 456 30.92 16.91 -15.08
CA ALA A 456 31.25 18.32 -15.12
C ALA A 456 30.13 19.18 -14.51
N ALA A 457 30.52 20.25 -13.82
CA ALA A 457 29.61 21.34 -13.52
C ALA A 457 29.24 22.06 -14.83
N VAL A 458 27.94 22.28 -15.03
CA VAL A 458 27.37 22.88 -16.24
C VAL A 458 26.25 23.85 -15.85
N SER A 459 25.70 24.58 -16.81
CA SER A 459 24.56 25.48 -16.56
C SER A 459 23.67 25.49 -17.79
N THR A 460 22.84 24.45 -17.93
CA THR A 460 21.91 24.32 -19.04
C THR A 460 20.48 24.22 -18.51
N THR A 461 19.63 25.17 -18.87
CA THR A 461 18.23 25.17 -18.48
C THR A 461 17.38 24.52 -19.56
N VAL A 462 16.55 23.56 -19.15
CA VAL A 462 15.49 22.95 -19.96
C VAL A 462 14.18 23.61 -19.56
N ASN A 463 13.48 24.19 -20.54
CA ASN A 463 12.14 24.74 -20.36
C ASN A 463 11.16 23.94 -21.23
N SER A 464 10.24 23.25 -20.56
CA SER A 464 9.23 22.41 -21.17
C SER A 464 7.80 22.82 -20.86
N THR A 465 7.59 24.05 -20.41
CA THR A 465 6.26 24.59 -20.08
C THR A 465 5.27 24.56 -21.26
N GLN A 466 5.76 24.47 -22.50
CA GLN A 466 4.96 24.39 -23.73
C GLN A 466 5.14 23.07 -24.47
N TRP A 467 5.78 22.08 -23.83
CA TRP A 467 5.96 20.77 -24.45
C TRP A 467 4.65 19.99 -24.40
N VAL A 468 4.42 19.22 -25.45
CA VAL A 468 3.33 18.26 -25.56
C VAL A 468 3.93 16.89 -25.81
N CYS A 469 3.10 15.84 -25.76
CA CYS A 469 3.52 14.57 -26.31
C CYS A 469 3.83 14.72 -27.82
N ILE A 470 4.90 14.11 -28.29
CA ILE A 470 5.31 14.12 -29.71
C ILE A 470 5.65 12.73 -30.26
N GLU A 471 5.75 11.73 -29.39
CA GLU A 471 5.83 10.32 -29.75
C GLU A 471 5.01 9.56 -28.70
N GLY A 472 4.17 8.62 -29.16
CA GLY A 472 3.32 7.83 -28.30
C GLY A 472 2.97 6.50 -28.92
N THR A 473 2.49 5.59 -28.08
CA THR A 473 2.07 4.24 -28.44
C THR A 473 0.79 3.90 -27.68
N ALA A 474 0.29 2.68 -27.82
CA ALA A 474 -0.81 2.17 -27.02
C ALA A 474 -0.84 0.64 -26.98
N ALA A 475 -1.80 0.08 -26.25
CA ALA A 475 -2.21 -1.31 -26.38
C ALA A 475 -2.60 -1.64 -27.84
N ALA A 476 -2.51 -2.93 -28.18
CA ALA A 476 -2.77 -3.41 -29.53
C ALA A 476 -4.14 -2.95 -30.06
N GLY A 477 -4.14 -2.41 -31.29
CA GLY A 477 -5.34 -1.87 -31.95
C GLY A 477 -5.56 -0.37 -31.74
N PHE A 478 -4.81 0.26 -30.84
CA PHE A 478 -4.78 1.72 -30.66
C PHE A 478 -3.45 2.34 -31.09
N ASP A 479 -2.40 1.53 -31.23
CA ASP A 479 -1.00 1.91 -31.42
C ASP A 479 -0.79 2.79 -32.66
N GLU A 480 -1.36 2.44 -33.81
CA GLU A 480 -1.24 3.25 -35.04
C GLU A 480 -1.90 4.63 -34.89
N LEU A 481 -3.09 4.68 -34.28
CA LEU A 481 -3.81 5.92 -34.04
C LEU A 481 -3.04 6.79 -33.04
N CYS A 482 -2.63 6.22 -31.92
CA CYS A 482 -1.87 6.93 -30.89
C CYS A 482 -0.52 7.42 -31.41
N ALA A 483 0.19 6.63 -32.21
CA ALA A 483 1.43 7.09 -32.86
C ALA A 483 1.18 8.33 -33.74
N PHE A 484 0.07 8.37 -34.47
CA PHE A 484 -0.29 9.53 -35.28
C PHE A 484 -0.76 10.72 -34.44
N THR A 485 -1.67 10.51 -33.49
CA THR A 485 -2.29 11.60 -32.74
C THR A 485 -1.31 12.22 -31.74
N CYS A 486 -0.55 11.39 -31.02
CA CYS A 486 0.44 11.85 -30.06
C CYS A 486 1.56 12.63 -30.74
N LYS A 487 1.93 12.31 -31.99
CA LYS A 487 2.86 13.12 -32.80
C LYS A 487 2.45 14.59 -32.90
N TYR A 488 1.16 14.85 -32.87
CA TYR A 488 0.58 16.19 -33.02
C TYR A 488 0.06 16.77 -31.69
N GLY A 489 0.47 16.21 -30.55
CA GLY A 489 0.10 16.70 -29.22
C GLY A 489 -1.27 16.23 -28.71
N TYR A 490 -2.03 15.46 -29.49
CA TYR A 490 -3.28 14.85 -29.01
C TYR A 490 -3.02 13.41 -28.55
N CYS A 491 -2.78 13.24 -27.26
CA CYS A 491 -2.40 11.96 -26.67
C CYS A 491 -3.26 11.68 -25.42
N PRO A 492 -4.52 11.23 -25.57
CA PRO A 492 -5.40 11.02 -24.42
C PRO A 492 -4.89 9.85 -23.55
N VAL A 493 -4.62 10.09 -22.27
CA VAL A 493 -4.07 9.10 -21.31
C VAL A 493 -4.94 7.84 -21.15
N GLY A 494 -6.25 7.95 -21.37
CA GLY A 494 -7.19 6.82 -21.33
C GLY A 494 -7.10 5.87 -22.53
N ALA A 495 -6.24 6.14 -23.52
CA ALA A 495 -6.03 5.26 -24.67
C ALA A 495 -4.55 5.17 -25.10
N CYS A 496 -3.83 6.29 -25.03
CA CYS A 496 -2.45 6.40 -25.48
C CYS A 496 -1.47 6.52 -24.31
N LEU A 497 -0.28 5.97 -24.53
CA LEU A 497 0.90 6.12 -23.69
C LEU A 497 1.87 7.10 -24.37
N CYS A 498 2.18 8.21 -23.72
CA CYS A 498 3.21 9.11 -24.22
C CYS A 498 4.60 8.53 -23.96
N THR A 499 5.43 8.43 -25.01
CA THR A 499 6.81 7.92 -24.91
C THR A 499 7.86 9.03 -25.04
N LYS A 500 7.46 10.22 -25.49
CA LYS A 500 8.34 11.39 -25.54
C LYS A 500 7.58 12.71 -25.55
N MET A 501 8.02 13.62 -24.69
CA MET A 501 7.58 15.02 -24.71
C MET A 501 8.56 15.93 -25.46
N GLY A 502 8.04 16.96 -26.11
CA GLY A 502 8.84 17.94 -26.83
C GLY A 502 8.05 19.13 -27.36
N PRO A 503 8.70 20.06 -28.06
CA PRO A 503 8.02 21.13 -28.77
C PRO A 503 6.99 20.55 -29.74
N GLY A 504 5.74 21.00 -29.65
CA GLY A 504 4.65 20.48 -30.48
C GLY A 504 4.94 20.62 -31.96
N ASN A 505 4.65 19.56 -32.71
CA ASN A 505 4.75 19.58 -34.17
C ASN A 505 3.67 20.49 -34.77
N LYS A 506 3.96 21.10 -35.92
CA LYS A 506 2.95 21.84 -36.69
C LYS A 506 1.85 20.84 -37.10
N LEU A 507 0.59 21.18 -36.78
CA LEU A 507 -0.57 20.40 -37.22
C LEU A 507 -0.65 20.37 -38.75
N PRO A 508 -1.12 19.25 -39.34
CA PRO A 508 -1.49 19.21 -40.75
C PRO A 508 -2.54 20.28 -41.06
N ASP A 509 -2.44 20.88 -42.25
CA ASP A 509 -3.33 21.94 -42.72
C ASP A 509 -4.12 21.49 -43.97
N ALA A 510 -4.91 22.39 -44.54
CA ALA A 510 -5.81 22.11 -45.66
C ALA A 510 -5.10 21.59 -46.93
N ASP A 511 -3.78 21.76 -47.04
CA ASP A 511 -2.99 21.21 -48.14
C ASP A 511 -2.64 19.72 -47.94
N THR A 512 -2.91 19.17 -46.74
CA THR A 512 -2.70 17.76 -46.43
C THR A 512 -3.84 16.91 -47.02
N PRO A 513 -3.53 15.86 -47.81
CA PRO A 513 -4.56 14.94 -48.31
C PRO A 513 -5.40 14.34 -47.17
N GLY A 514 -6.72 14.40 -47.31
CA GLY A 514 -7.66 13.91 -46.29
C GLY A 514 -7.89 14.89 -45.12
N PHE A 515 -7.33 16.10 -45.14
CA PHE A 515 -7.65 17.11 -44.15
C PHE A 515 -9.14 17.45 -44.14
N GLY A 516 -9.72 17.59 -42.95
CA GLY A 516 -11.14 17.87 -42.74
C GLY A 516 -12.06 16.65 -42.86
N THR A 517 -11.51 15.44 -43.03
CA THR A 517 -12.32 14.21 -43.01
C THR A 517 -12.87 13.97 -41.61
N VAL A 518 -14.19 13.90 -41.49
CA VAL A 518 -14.86 13.55 -40.23
C VAL A 518 -14.66 12.06 -39.94
N GLY A 519 -14.12 11.76 -38.76
CA GLY A 519 -13.84 10.38 -38.32
C GLY A 519 -14.71 9.96 -37.14
N PHE A 520 -15.22 8.73 -37.21
CA PHE A 520 -15.95 8.03 -36.15
C PHE A 520 -15.28 6.68 -35.88
N PRO A 521 -15.53 6.04 -34.73
CA PRO A 521 -15.18 4.63 -34.54
C PRO A 521 -15.82 3.75 -35.61
N ALA A 522 -15.06 2.80 -36.16
CA ALA A 522 -15.58 1.81 -37.10
C ALA A 522 -16.60 0.86 -36.42
N GLU A 523 -17.40 0.15 -37.23
CA GLU A 523 -18.36 -0.84 -36.73
C GLU A 523 -17.66 -1.85 -35.79
N GLY A 524 -18.30 -2.12 -34.64
CA GLY A 524 -17.75 -3.03 -33.63
C GLY A 524 -16.72 -2.40 -32.69
N ARG A 525 -16.42 -1.10 -32.80
CA ARG A 525 -15.50 -0.38 -31.92
C ARG A 525 -16.21 0.35 -30.77
N SER A 526 -15.47 0.57 -29.69
CA SER A 526 -15.96 1.26 -28.49
C SER A 526 -15.78 2.78 -28.57
N ALA A 527 -16.35 3.49 -27.60
CA ALA A 527 -16.19 4.95 -27.46
C ALA A 527 -14.73 5.40 -27.28
N SER A 528 -13.84 4.50 -26.84
CA SER A 528 -12.42 4.77 -26.62
C SER A 528 -11.68 5.18 -27.92
N TYR A 529 -12.23 4.83 -29.10
CA TYR A 529 -11.72 5.27 -30.40
C TYR A 529 -12.23 6.66 -30.82
N GLY A 530 -13.27 7.19 -30.18
CA GLY A 530 -14.02 8.35 -30.67
C GLY A 530 -13.15 9.60 -30.86
N GLY A 531 -12.47 10.02 -29.79
CA GLY A 531 -11.56 11.17 -29.84
C GLY A 531 -10.39 10.96 -30.80
N LEU A 532 -9.82 9.74 -30.82
CA LEU A 532 -8.70 9.38 -31.69
C LEU A 532 -9.09 9.43 -33.17
N CYS A 533 -10.21 8.80 -33.56
CA CYS A 533 -10.69 8.81 -34.93
C CYS A 533 -11.09 10.21 -35.38
N SER A 534 -11.78 10.96 -34.51
CA SER A 534 -12.16 12.34 -34.80
C SER A 534 -10.93 13.20 -35.11
N PHE A 535 -9.89 13.11 -34.28
CA PHE A 535 -8.64 13.86 -34.50
C PHE A 535 -7.87 13.33 -35.71
N ALA A 536 -7.60 12.03 -35.76
CA ALA A 536 -6.72 11.44 -36.76
C ALA A 536 -7.26 11.65 -38.17
N CYS A 537 -8.53 11.30 -38.43
CA CYS A 537 -9.13 11.48 -39.75
C CYS A 537 -9.16 12.96 -40.16
N ASN A 538 -9.48 13.87 -39.22
CA ASN A 538 -9.54 15.29 -39.52
C ASN A 538 -8.18 15.88 -39.95
N TYR A 539 -7.08 15.29 -39.50
CA TYR A 539 -5.72 15.75 -39.82
C TYR A 539 -5.02 14.88 -40.88
N GLY A 540 -5.78 14.14 -41.70
CA GLY A 540 -5.24 13.45 -42.88
C GLY A 540 -4.71 12.04 -42.61
N PHE A 541 -5.06 11.43 -41.48
CA PHE A 541 -4.91 9.98 -41.33
C PHE A 541 -5.89 9.26 -42.28
N PRO A 542 -5.47 8.21 -43.00
CA PRO A 542 -6.34 7.53 -43.95
C PRO A 542 -7.57 6.91 -43.28
N CYS A 543 -8.76 7.39 -43.63
CA CYS A 543 -10.05 6.87 -43.18
C CYS A 543 -10.98 6.66 -44.39
N PRO A 544 -11.77 5.56 -44.46
CA PRO A 544 -11.93 4.53 -43.43
C PRO A 544 -10.75 3.55 -43.34
N ASN A 545 -10.61 2.89 -42.20
CA ASN A 545 -9.63 1.84 -41.91
C ASN A 545 -10.22 0.83 -40.91
N ALA A 546 -9.40 -0.05 -40.31
CA ALA A 546 -9.87 -1.08 -39.38
C ALA A 546 -10.42 -0.54 -38.03
N TYR A 547 -10.16 0.72 -37.72
CA TYR A 547 -10.44 1.37 -36.43
C TYR A 547 -11.41 2.54 -36.56
N CYS A 548 -11.34 3.27 -37.67
CA CYS A 548 -12.10 4.48 -37.92
C CYS A 548 -12.88 4.40 -39.23
N ASP A 549 -14.04 5.04 -39.24
CA ASP A 549 -14.91 5.20 -40.41
C ASP A 549 -15.31 6.67 -40.58
N THR A 550 -15.92 6.98 -41.72
CA THR A 550 -16.48 8.30 -42.07
C THR A 550 -17.98 8.39 -41.82
N THR A 551 -18.61 7.28 -41.44
CA THR A 551 -20.00 7.19 -41.01
C THR A 551 -20.08 6.79 -39.55
N GLU A 552 -21.06 7.35 -38.83
CA GLU A 552 -21.30 7.00 -37.43
C GLU A 552 -21.91 5.60 -37.31
N HIS A 553 -21.38 4.80 -36.39
CA HIS A 553 -21.84 3.45 -36.08
C HIS A 553 -22.28 3.35 -34.62
N GLN A 554 -23.10 2.34 -34.31
CA GLN A 554 -23.42 2.04 -32.92
C GLN A 554 -22.17 1.54 -32.19
N LEU A 555 -21.80 2.24 -31.10
CA LEU A 555 -20.64 1.90 -30.29
C LEU A 555 -20.87 0.65 -29.46
N VAL A 556 -19.84 -0.18 -29.35
CA VAL A 556 -19.82 -1.34 -28.45
C VAL A 556 -19.37 -0.89 -27.06
N ILE A 557 -20.11 -1.30 -26.03
CA ILE A 557 -19.68 -1.14 -24.63
C ILE A 557 -18.94 -2.43 -24.27
N PRO A 558 -17.61 -2.41 -24.13
CA PRO A 558 -16.87 -3.60 -23.78
C PRO A 558 -17.17 -3.96 -22.31
N ASN A 559 -17.25 -5.27 -22.02
CA ASN A 559 -17.47 -5.75 -20.65
C ASN A 559 -16.24 -5.58 -19.76
N VAL A 560 -15.05 -5.50 -20.37
CA VAL A 560 -13.76 -5.23 -19.69
C VAL A 560 -13.01 -4.19 -20.49
N SER A 561 -12.27 -3.33 -19.79
CA SER A 561 -11.42 -2.34 -20.45
C SER A 561 -10.38 -3.05 -21.33
N PRO A 562 -10.17 -2.61 -22.59
CA PRO A 562 -9.11 -3.17 -23.44
C PRO A 562 -7.69 -2.89 -22.93
N PHE A 563 -7.57 -2.09 -21.86
CA PHE A 563 -6.30 -1.72 -21.23
C PHE A 563 -6.04 -2.49 -19.93
N THR A 564 -6.96 -3.36 -19.51
CA THR A 564 -6.79 -4.24 -18.34
C THR A 564 -6.12 -5.55 -18.80
N PRO A 565 -5.01 -5.97 -18.17
CA PRO A 565 -4.42 -7.27 -18.46
C PRO A 565 -5.38 -8.43 -18.16
N ASP A 566 -5.24 -9.52 -18.90
CA ASP A 566 -6.02 -10.74 -18.64
C ASP A 566 -5.57 -11.43 -17.34
N ALA A 567 -6.52 -11.95 -16.58
CA ALA A 567 -6.28 -12.86 -15.45
C ALA A 567 -6.47 -14.32 -15.89
N CYS A 568 -6.02 -15.26 -15.05
CA CYS A 568 -6.39 -16.66 -15.25
C CYS A 568 -7.90 -16.86 -15.02
N THR A 569 -8.55 -17.64 -15.90
CA THR A 569 -9.99 -17.92 -15.84
C THR A 569 -10.31 -19.41 -15.78
N SER A 570 -9.32 -20.27 -15.96
CA SER A 570 -9.41 -21.71 -15.67
C SER A 570 -8.03 -22.30 -15.49
N GLY A 571 -7.91 -23.34 -14.67
CA GLY A 571 -6.64 -24.03 -14.49
C GLY A 571 -6.82 -25.48 -14.03
N VAL A 572 -5.73 -26.22 -14.10
CA VAL A 572 -5.64 -27.64 -13.72
C VAL A 572 -4.46 -27.86 -12.80
N GLY A 573 -4.54 -28.91 -11.98
CA GLY A 573 -3.46 -29.35 -11.09
C GLY A 573 -3.38 -30.87 -11.06
N GLU A 574 -2.22 -31.40 -10.67
CA GLU A 574 -2.00 -32.85 -10.58
C GLU A 574 -2.53 -33.43 -9.25
N GLY A 575 -3.09 -34.65 -9.31
CA GLY A 575 -3.55 -35.36 -8.11
C GLY A 575 -4.55 -34.56 -7.28
N GLY A 576 -4.22 -34.35 -5.99
CA GLY A 576 -5.06 -33.59 -5.05
C GLY A 576 -5.28 -32.12 -5.42
N LEU A 577 -4.45 -31.56 -6.30
CA LEU A 577 -4.57 -30.15 -6.74
C LEU A 577 -5.66 -29.94 -7.78
N GLY A 578 -6.13 -30.99 -8.46
CA GLY A 578 -7.05 -30.86 -9.59
C GLY A 578 -8.33 -30.07 -9.25
N GLY A 579 -8.92 -30.34 -8.09
CA GLY A 579 -10.09 -29.60 -7.61
C GLY A 579 -9.78 -28.16 -7.18
N LEU A 580 -8.70 -27.97 -6.42
CA LEU A 580 -8.27 -26.67 -5.92
C LEU A 580 -7.89 -25.71 -7.05
N CYS A 581 -7.13 -26.17 -8.04
CA CYS A 581 -6.75 -25.39 -9.21
C CYS A 581 -7.97 -25.10 -10.09
N GLY A 582 -8.86 -26.08 -10.29
CA GLY A 582 -10.09 -25.88 -11.04
C GLY A 582 -10.99 -24.79 -10.43
N PHE A 583 -11.06 -24.73 -9.10
CA PHE A 583 -11.82 -23.70 -8.38
C PHE A 583 -11.10 -22.35 -8.36
N SER A 584 -9.86 -22.31 -7.90
CA SER A 584 -9.16 -21.06 -7.57
C SER A 584 -8.73 -20.30 -8.83
N CYS A 585 -8.23 -21.01 -9.85
CA CYS A 585 -7.81 -20.40 -11.11
C CYS A 585 -8.98 -19.78 -11.89
N ASN A 586 -10.23 -20.19 -11.61
CA ASN A 586 -11.41 -19.55 -12.20
C ASN A 586 -11.61 -18.10 -11.70
N PHE A 587 -10.99 -17.72 -10.59
CA PHE A 587 -11.06 -16.39 -9.99
C PHE A 587 -9.72 -15.63 -10.04
N GLY A 588 -8.79 -16.04 -10.91
CA GLY A 588 -7.47 -15.40 -11.03
C GLY A 588 -6.43 -15.85 -10.00
N PHE A 589 -6.82 -16.51 -8.90
CA PHE A 589 -5.87 -17.07 -7.93
C PHE A 589 -5.33 -18.41 -8.46
N CYS A 590 -4.25 -18.36 -9.24
CA CYS A 590 -3.67 -19.53 -9.90
C CYS A 590 -2.14 -19.58 -9.72
N PRO A 591 -1.64 -20.00 -8.53
CA PRO A 591 -0.21 -20.03 -8.26
C PRO A 591 0.53 -20.97 -9.21
N ILE A 592 1.57 -20.51 -9.91
CA ILE A 592 2.20 -21.29 -11.00
C ILE A 592 2.97 -22.52 -10.52
N HIS A 593 3.38 -22.53 -9.26
CA HIS A 593 4.06 -23.67 -8.66
C HIS A 593 3.09 -24.79 -8.24
N SER A 594 1.78 -24.52 -8.21
CA SER A 594 0.74 -25.48 -7.83
C SER A 594 -0.21 -25.80 -8.97
N CYS A 595 -0.49 -24.83 -9.85
CA CYS A 595 -1.52 -24.91 -10.88
C CYS A 595 -0.99 -24.50 -12.25
N THR A 596 -1.54 -25.10 -13.30
CA THR A 596 -1.35 -24.67 -14.69
C THR A 596 -2.59 -23.94 -15.16
N CYS A 597 -2.46 -22.66 -15.50
CA CYS A 597 -3.54 -21.90 -16.12
C CYS A 597 -3.81 -22.41 -17.55
N THR A 598 -5.07 -22.72 -17.86
CA THR A 598 -5.49 -23.27 -19.15
C THR A 598 -6.24 -22.28 -20.04
N SER A 599 -6.76 -21.19 -19.46
CA SER A 599 -7.33 -20.07 -20.20
C SER A 599 -7.18 -18.75 -19.45
N THR A 600 -7.07 -17.66 -20.19
CA THR A 600 -7.00 -16.29 -19.65
C THR A 600 -8.19 -15.45 -20.14
N GLY A 601 -8.47 -14.35 -19.47
CA GLY A 601 -9.47 -13.37 -19.87
C GLY A 601 -9.80 -12.38 -18.76
N ALA A 602 -11.00 -11.80 -18.82
CA ALA A 602 -11.55 -10.94 -17.78
C ALA A 602 -11.46 -11.59 -16.38
N LEU A 603 -10.96 -10.85 -15.39
CA LEU A 603 -10.97 -11.33 -14.01
C LEU A 603 -12.41 -11.58 -13.54
N HIS A 604 -12.71 -12.83 -13.18
CA HIS A 604 -13.91 -13.14 -12.42
C HIS A 604 -13.63 -12.77 -10.96
N VAL A 605 -14.20 -11.66 -10.50
CA VAL A 605 -14.00 -11.20 -9.11
C VAL A 605 -14.45 -12.31 -8.15
N PRO A 606 -13.56 -12.81 -7.27
CA PRO A 606 -13.94 -13.85 -6.33
C PRO A 606 -15.03 -13.36 -5.38
N PRO A 607 -15.91 -14.25 -4.89
CA PRO A 607 -16.75 -13.91 -3.75
C PRO A 607 -15.86 -13.49 -2.57
N GLY A 608 -16.39 -12.63 -1.70
CA GLY A 608 -15.71 -12.23 -0.48
C GLY A 608 -15.36 -13.46 0.38
N PRO A 609 -14.18 -13.48 1.01
CA PRO A 609 -13.82 -14.57 1.91
C PRO A 609 -14.74 -14.57 3.13
N SER A 610 -14.96 -15.75 3.71
CA SER A 610 -15.61 -15.90 5.00
C SER A 610 -14.79 -15.21 6.09
N GLU A 611 -15.47 -14.53 7.01
CA GLU A 611 -14.84 -13.94 8.20
C GLU A 611 -14.61 -14.96 9.32
N THR A 612 -15.17 -16.16 9.19
CA THR A 612 -15.13 -17.19 10.25
C THR A 612 -14.48 -18.49 9.81
N ILE A 613 -14.30 -18.71 8.51
CA ILE A 613 -13.78 -19.96 7.95
C ILE A 613 -12.55 -19.67 7.11
N THR A 614 -11.49 -20.44 7.35
CA THR A 614 -10.32 -20.52 6.48
C THR A 614 -9.95 -22.00 6.28
N GLY A 615 -8.82 -22.25 5.60
CA GLY A 615 -8.31 -23.58 5.37
C GLY A 615 -6.79 -23.61 5.44
N GLU A 616 -6.28 -24.73 5.90
CA GLU A 616 -4.85 -25.07 5.90
C GLU A 616 -4.66 -26.34 5.08
N ALA A 617 -3.43 -26.62 4.64
CA ALA A 617 -3.17 -27.90 3.98
C ALA A 617 -3.30 -29.04 4.99
N ASP A 618 -3.80 -30.20 4.53
CA ASP A 618 -3.78 -31.39 5.35
C ASP A 618 -2.32 -31.78 5.67
N PRO A 619 -1.98 -32.22 6.90
CA PRO A 619 -0.62 -32.61 7.25
C PRO A 619 -0.01 -33.71 6.38
N SER A 620 -0.82 -34.42 5.58
CA SER A 620 -0.36 -35.42 4.61
C SER A 620 0.09 -34.86 3.25
N VAL A 621 -0.14 -33.58 2.98
CA VAL A 621 0.29 -32.88 1.76
C VAL A 621 1.29 -31.77 2.05
N ASP A 622 1.91 -31.24 1.00
CA ASP A 622 2.92 -30.18 1.12
C ASP A 622 2.28 -28.81 1.39
N GLU A 623 2.56 -28.23 2.56
CA GLU A 623 2.00 -26.93 2.98
C GLU A 623 2.30 -25.80 1.97
N ARG A 624 3.51 -25.77 1.40
CA ARG A 624 3.92 -24.71 0.46
C ARG A 624 3.11 -24.76 -0.84
N THR A 625 2.76 -25.96 -1.29
CA THR A 625 2.04 -26.18 -2.56
C THR A 625 0.52 -26.06 -2.37
N PHE A 626 -0.01 -26.54 -1.25
CA PHE A 626 -1.45 -26.66 -1.00
C PHE A 626 -2.02 -25.57 -0.10
N GLY A 627 -1.25 -25.07 0.87
CA GLY A 627 -1.69 -24.13 1.91
C GLY A 627 -2.38 -22.89 1.34
N PRO A 628 -1.74 -22.11 0.45
CA PRO A 628 -2.35 -20.91 -0.12
C PRO A 628 -3.65 -21.19 -0.91
N LEU A 629 -3.73 -22.34 -1.58
CA LEU A 629 -4.94 -22.77 -2.29
C LEU A 629 -6.05 -23.18 -1.32
N CYS A 630 -5.72 -23.89 -0.25
CA CYS A 630 -6.66 -24.26 0.81
C CYS A 630 -7.19 -23.01 1.52
N GLU A 631 -6.34 -22.05 1.87
CA GLU A 631 -6.73 -20.78 2.48
C GLU A 631 -7.71 -20.02 1.57
N PHE A 632 -7.35 -19.86 0.29
CA PHE A 632 -8.19 -19.15 -0.68
C PHE A 632 -9.53 -19.85 -0.91
N ALA A 633 -9.53 -21.17 -1.07
CA ALA A 633 -10.70 -21.93 -1.47
C ALA A 633 -11.65 -22.22 -0.31
N CYS A 634 -11.14 -22.65 0.85
CA CYS A 634 -11.96 -22.97 2.01
C CYS A 634 -12.70 -21.74 2.54
N SER A 635 -12.03 -20.58 2.59
CA SER A 635 -12.68 -19.31 2.93
C SER A 635 -13.79 -18.90 1.95
N ARG A 636 -13.86 -19.53 0.77
CA ARG A 636 -14.88 -19.27 -0.27
C ARG A 636 -15.81 -20.46 -0.51
N GLY A 637 -15.89 -21.38 0.46
CA GLY A 637 -16.86 -22.46 0.48
C GLY A 637 -16.47 -23.70 -0.33
N TYR A 638 -15.22 -23.80 -0.80
CA TYR A 638 -14.68 -25.01 -1.43
C TYR A 638 -13.49 -25.56 -0.62
N CYS A 639 -13.76 -26.55 0.24
CA CYS A 639 -12.74 -27.15 1.10
C CYS A 639 -12.71 -28.68 0.94
N PRO A 640 -11.89 -29.23 0.02
CA PRO A 640 -11.84 -30.67 -0.24
C PRO A 640 -11.18 -31.44 0.91
N GLU A 641 -11.92 -32.36 1.53
CA GLU A 641 -11.41 -33.25 2.59
C GLU A 641 -10.24 -34.13 2.09
N GLY A 642 -9.26 -34.36 2.97
CA GLY A 642 -8.06 -35.16 2.68
C GLY A 642 -6.98 -34.41 1.88
N VAL A 643 -7.23 -33.15 1.54
CA VAL A 643 -6.24 -32.23 0.95
C VAL A 643 -6.18 -30.93 1.75
N CYS A 644 -7.33 -30.41 2.17
CA CYS A 644 -7.43 -29.25 3.04
C CYS A 644 -8.12 -29.62 4.36
N VAL A 645 -7.72 -28.92 5.43
CA VAL A 645 -8.38 -28.93 6.73
C VAL A 645 -9.07 -27.59 6.90
N GLN A 646 -10.39 -27.61 7.02
CA GLN A 646 -11.15 -26.40 7.33
C GLN A 646 -10.85 -25.98 8.78
N THR A 647 -10.45 -24.73 8.96
CA THR A 647 -10.20 -24.14 10.27
C THR A 647 -11.11 -22.93 10.48
N GLU A 648 -11.44 -22.64 11.73
CA GLU A 648 -12.12 -21.39 12.05
C GLU A 648 -11.08 -20.26 12.16
N ILE A 649 -11.41 -19.08 11.62
CA ILE A 649 -10.55 -17.90 11.74
C ILE A 649 -10.54 -17.49 13.21
N ASP A 650 -9.47 -17.85 13.90
CA ASP A 650 -9.22 -17.45 15.27
C ASP A 650 -8.82 -15.97 15.27
N SER A 651 -9.81 -15.10 15.50
CA SER A 651 -9.71 -13.63 15.43
C SER A 651 -8.86 -13.00 16.54
N GLY A 652 -7.82 -13.70 17.02
CA GLY A 652 -6.88 -13.18 18.02
C GLY A 652 -7.58 -12.80 19.32
N ASN A 653 -8.59 -13.58 19.73
CA ASN A 653 -9.28 -13.33 20.98
C ASN A 653 -8.46 -13.93 22.15
N PRO A 654 -7.96 -13.14 23.11
CA PRO A 654 -7.22 -13.65 24.29
C PRO A 654 -8.05 -14.52 25.25
N TYR A 655 -9.24 -14.98 24.85
CA TYR A 655 -10.15 -15.83 25.62
C TYR A 655 -10.33 -17.26 25.04
N LYS A 656 -9.47 -17.69 24.09
CA LYS A 656 -9.63 -18.96 23.32
C LYS A 656 -9.81 -20.23 24.16
N ASP A 657 -9.32 -20.29 25.38
CA ASP A 657 -9.46 -21.47 26.24
C ASP A 657 -10.76 -21.51 27.08
N VAL A 658 -11.73 -20.62 26.81
CA VAL A 658 -12.98 -20.58 27.59
C VAL A 658 -14.19 -20.29 26.69
N ASN A 659 -15.04 -21.31 26.44
CA ASN A 659 -16.19 -21.23 25.53
C ASN A 659 -17.24 -20.19 26.03
N PRO A 660 -17.47 -19.04 25.36
CA PRO A 660 -18.43 -18.07 25.84
C PRO A 660 -19.88 -18.46 25.48
N ALA A 661 -20.68 -18.78 26.49
CA ALA A 661 -22.12 -18.97 26.37
C ALA A 661 -22.84 -17.63 26.49
N TYR A 662 -23.20 -17.04 25.35
CA TYR A 662 -23.98 -15.81 25.28
C TYR A 662 -25.42 -16.07 25.69
N ILE A 663 -25.82 -15.47 26.80
CA ILE A 663 -27.14 -15.66 27.37
C ILE A 663 -28.11 -14.65 26.74
N GLY A 664 -29.30 -15.10 26.36
CA GLY A 664 -30.34 -14.22 25.84
C GLY A 664 -30.96 -13.34 26.94
N SER A 665 -31.54 -12.19 26.57
CA SER A 665 -32.12 -11.22 27.53
C SER A 665 -33.25 -11.79 28.39
N GLN A 666 -33.77 -12.97 28.03
CA GLN A 666 -34.71 -13.76 28.81
C GLN A 666 -34.19 -14.13 30.21
N VAL A 667 -32.86 -14.17 30.42
CA VAL A 667 -32.25 -14.41 31.73
C VAL A 667 -32.66 -13.40 32.79
N TYR A 668 -33.08 -12.20 32.38
CA TYR A 668 -33.58 -11.18 33.31
C TYR A 668 -35.01 -11.43 33.79
N ALA A 669 -35.78 -12.25 33.08
CA ALA A 669 -37.11 -12.69 33.48
C ALA A 669 -37.07 -14.04 34.20
N SER A 670 -36.19 -14.94 33.76
CA SER A 670 -35.96 -16.27 34.33
C SER A 670 -34.46 -16.51 34.53
N PRO A 671 -33.90 -16.27 35.73
CA PRO A 671 -32.45 -16.18 35.96
C PRO A 671 -31.78 -17.56 36.08
N THR A 672 -31.89 -18.35 35.02
CA THR A 672 -31.29 -19.68 34.90
C THR A 672 -30.55 -19.78 33.57
N ALA A 673 -29.31 -20.26 33.59
CA ALA A 673 -28.49 -20.49 32.41
C ALA A 673 -27.67 -21.76 32.63
N ALA A 674 -27.41 -22.51 31.55
CA ALA A 674 -26.58 -23.72 31.57
C ALA A 674 -25.52 -23.62 30.48
N CYS A 675 -24.28 -24.02 30.80
CA CYS A 675 -23.21 -24.22 29.83
C CYS A 675 -22.32 -25.39 30.26
N GLU A 676 -21.71 -26.06 29.30
CA GLU A 676 -20.77 -27.15 29.55
C GLU A 676 -19.41 -26.55 29.96
N SER A 677 -18.92 -26.88 31.15
CA SER A 677 -17.65 -26.37 31.68
C SER A 677 -16.44 -26.99 30.94
N PRO A 678 -15.36 -26.22 30.68
CA PRO A 678 -15.16 -24.81 31.04
C PRO A 678 -15.87 -23.84 30.09
N CYS A 679 -16.59 -22.87 30.65
CA CYS A 679 -17.38 -21.90 29.88
C CYS A 679 -17.40 -20.52 30.53
N VAL A 680 -17.69 -19.48 29.73
CA VAL A 680 -17.93 -18.11 30.20
C VAL A 680 -19.37 -17.74 29.92
N LEU A 681 -20.18 -17.51 30.95
CA LEU A 681 -21.52 -16.95 30.72
C LEU A 681 -21.37 -15.46 30.41
N VAL A 682 -21.73 -15.08 29.19
CA VAL A 682 -21.77 -13.67 28.76
C VAL A 682 -23.21 -13.19 28.88
N LEU A 683 -23.46 -12.35 29.88
CA LEU A 683 -24.80 -11.79 30.11
C LEU A 683 -25.10 -10.68 29.10
N PRO A 684 -26.30 -10.65 28.51
CA PRO A 684 -26.67 -9.64 27.53
C PRO A 684 -26.88 -8.29 28.25
N PRO A 685 -26.66 -7.12 27.66
CA PRO A 685 -26.99 -5.86 28.34
C PRO A 685 -28.48 -5.81 28.74
N SER A 686 -28.77 -5.33 29.95
CA SER A 686 -30.15 -5.10 30.40
C SER A 686 -30.59 -3.69 30.03
N GLY A 687 -31.77 -3.55 29.41
CA GLY A 687 -32.30 -2.24 29.03
C GLY A 687 -32.64 -1.38 30.26
N LEU A 688 -32.23 -0.12 30.23
CA LEU A 688 -32.60 0.89 31.21
C LEU A 688 -33.94 1.54 30.81
N PRO A 689 -34.77 1.99 31.77
CA PRO A 689 -36.05 2.63 31.47
C PRO A 689 -35.93 3.93 30.65
N SER A 690 -34.75 4.54 30.65
CA SER A 690 -34.40 5.74 29.91
C SER A 690 -32.89 5.83 29.73
N THR A 691 -32.43 6.59 28.75
CA THR A 691 -31.02 6.98 28.64
C THR A 691 -30.54 7.58 29.96
N THR A 692 -29.47 7.01 30.49
CA THR A 692 -28.89 7.34 31.78
C THR A 692 -27.45 7.78 31.57
N THR A 693 -27.07 8.88 32.21
CA THR A 693 -25.69 9.36 32.25
C THR A 693 -25.05 8.91 33.55
N ILE A 694 -23.98 8.15 33.46
CA ILE A 694 -23.22 7.63 34.59
C ILE A 694 -21.95 8.45 34.70
N GLN A 695 -21.93 9.29 35.73
CA GLN A 695 -20.82 10.20 35.97
C GLN A 695 -19.62 9.42 36.51
N LEU A 696 -18.50 9.51 35.80
CA LEU A 696 -17.27 8.85 36.21
C LEU A 696 -16.41 9.82 37.02
N PRO A 697 -15.97 9.45 38.24
CA PRO A 697 -15.13 10.33 39.03
C PRO A 697 -13.74 10.45 38.38
N PRO A 698 -13.02 11.56 38.65
CA PRO A 698 -11.62 11.69 38.25
C PRO A 698 -10.81 10.52 38.81
N TYR A 699 -10.00 9.88 37.97
CA TYR A 699 -9.25 8.68 38.29
C TYR A 699 -7.77 9.02 38.41
N THR A 700 -7.23 9.00 39.63
CA THR A 700 -5.82 9.31 39.88
C THR A 700 -4.97 8.04 39.87
N THR A 701 -3.96 8.01 39.00
CA THR A 701 -3.03 6.88 38.88
C THR A 701 -1.61 7.39 38.64
N SER A 702 -0.62 6.51 38.77
CA SER A 702 0.78 6.85 38.57
C SER A 702 1.40 6.06 37.43
N PHE A 703 2.15 6.76 36.58
CA PHE A 703 2.87 6.21 35.45
C PHE A 703 4.36 6.25 35.75
N GLN A 704 5.06 5.14 35.55
CA GLN A 704 6.52 5.11 35.64
C GLN A 704 7.11 5.19 34.24
N VAL A 705 7.92 6.23 33.99
CA VAL A 705 8.66 6.42 32.73
C VAL A 705 10.14 6.56 33.08
N GLY A 706 10.91 5.53 32.76
CA GLY A 706 12.28 5.38 33.28
C GLY A 706 12.30 5.27 34.81
N SER A 707 13.08 6.11 35.48
CA SER A 707 13.13 6.20 36.95
C SER A 707 12.16 7.21 37.56
N THR A 708 11.40 7.94 36.73
CA THR A 708 10.47 8.98 37.19
C THR A 708 9.04 8.42 37.28
N THR A 709 8.40 8.59 38.43
CA THR A 709 6.98 8.31 38.62
C THR A 709 6.18 9.61 38.52
N THR A 710 5.28 9.69 37.55
CA THR A 710 4.38 10.82 37.36
C THR A 710 2.97 10.41 37.77
N THR A 711 2.45 11.02 38.83
CA THR A 711 1.04 10.87 39.22
C THR A 711 0.19 11.86 38.45
N MET A 712 -0.89 11.38 37.84
CA MET A 712 -1.82 12.21 37.07
C MET A 712 -3.25 11.82 37.37
N THR A 713 -4.12 12.82 37.41
CA THR A 713 -5.57 12.64 37.53
C THR A 713 -6.18 12.65 36.13
N LEU A 714 -6.81 11.55 35.76
CA LEU A 714 -7.50 11.36 34.50
C LEU A 714 -8.99 11.71 34.66
N TYR A 715 -9.57 12.29 33.61
CA TYR A 715 -10.97 12.71 33.61
C TYR A 715 -11.73 11.90 32.54
N PRO A 716 -12.21 10.69 32.88
CA PRO A 716 -13.01 9.90 31.96
C PRO A 716 -14.31 10.60 31.58
N SER A 717 -14.70 10.44 30.32
CA SER A 717 -16.02 10.88 29.83
C SER A 717 -17.13 10.12 30.55
N ASP A 718 -18.24 10.79 30.85
CA ASP A 718 -19.43 10.14 31.39
C ASP A 718 -19.96 9.07 30.42
N ILE A 719 -20.42 7.94 30.98
CA ILE A 719 -21.03 6.88 30.17
C ILE A 719 -22.50 7.25 29.97
N VAL A 720 -22.89 7.58 28.73
CA VAL A 720 -24.29 7.84 28.35
C VAL A 720 -24.83 6.59 27.69
N THR A 721 -25.78 5.91 28.33
CA THR A 721 -26.28 4.61 27.85
C THR A 721 -27.75 4.41 28.19
N ASP A 722 -28.48 3.70 27.34
CA ASP A 722 -29.83 3.19 27.60
C ASP A 722 -29.83 1.70 28.01
N LYS A 723 -28.64 1.13 28.24
CA LYS A 723 -28.43 -0.28 28.62
C LYS A 723 -27.33 -0.39 29.66
N ILE A 724 -27.42 -1.40 30.54
CA ILE A 724 -26.39 -1.73 31.51
C ILE A 724 -25.77 -3.09 31.19
N SER A 725 -24.45 -3.10 30.99
CA SER A 725 -23.68 -4.32 30.72
C SER A 725 -23.20 -4.96 32.02
N PHE A 726 -22.88 -6.25 31.98
CA PHE A 726 -22.45 -7.03 33.13
C PHE A 726 -21.10 -7.70 32.86
N SER A 727 -20.36 -8.01 33.92
CA SER A 727 -19.13 -8.79 33.86
C SER A 727 -19.45 -10.20 33.41
N ASN A 728 -18.52 -10.77 32.65
CA ASN A 728 -18.52 -12.18 32.31
C ASN A 728 -18.41 -13.03 33.58
N ILE A 729 -19.12 -14.16 33.61
CA ILE A 729 -19.01 -15.15 34.69
C ILE A 729 -18.17 -16.31 34.14
N ASN A 730 -16.95 -16.45 34.65
CA ASN A 730 -16.04 -17.51 34.24
C ASN A 730 -16.29 -18.77 35.09
N ILE A 731 -16.60 -19.87 34.41
CA ILE A 731 -16.77 -21.21 34.98
C ILE A 731 -15.59 -22.07 34.51
N THR A 732 -14.63 -22.29 35.39
CA THR A 732 -13.37 -23.00 35.08
C THR A 732 -13.38 -24.48 35.46
N GLY A 733 -14.45 -24.96 36.11
CA GLY A 733 -14.65 -26.36 36.50
C GLY A 733 -16.14 -26.70 36.64
N SER A 734 -16.49 -27.98 36.79
CA SER A 734 -17.88 -28.42 36.92
C SER A 734 -18.57 -27.69 38.09
N VAL A 735 -19.74 -27.10 37.86
CA VAL A 735 -20.55 -26.38 38.88
C VAL A 735 -21.83 -27.17 39.19
N THR A 736 -22.22 -27.29 40.47
CA THR A 736 -23.48 -27.94 40.86
C THR A 736 -24.69 -27.22 40.28
N ASP A 737 -25.68 -27.97 39.82
CA ASP A 737 -26.96 -27.41 39.37
C ASP A 737 -27.59 -26.57 40.48
N GLY A 738 -28.09 -25.38 40.14
CA GLY A 738 -28.60 -24.39 41.09
C GLY A 738 -27.58 -23.44 41.73
N ALA A 739 -26.32 -23.41 41.28
CA ALA A 739 -25.34 -22.42 41.74
C ALA A 739 -25.75 -20.99 41.39
N VAL A 740 -25.60 -20.07 42.35
CA VAL A 740 -26.01 -18.66 42.21
C VAL A 740 -24.78 -17.78 42.02
N PHE A 741 -24.72 -17.08 40.89
CA PHE A 741 -23.68 -16.12 40.57
C PHE A 741 -24.19 -14.68 40.72
N PRO A 742 -23.42 -13.78 41.36
CA PRO A 742 -23.79 -12.38 41.44
C PRO A 742 -23.70 -11.70 40.07
N ARG A 743 -24.75 -10.97 39.68
CA ARG A 743 -24.72 -10.08 38.51
C ARG A 743 -23.90 -8.83 38.83
N CYS A 744 -22.69 -8.74 38.31
CA CYS A 744 -21.82 -7.58 38.54
C CYS A 744 -21.90 -6.67 37.32
N THR A 745 -22.45 -5.47 37.45
CA THR A 745 -22.46 -4.48 36.36
C THR A 745 -21.04 -4.15 35.95
N SER A 746 -20.78 -4.05 34.66
CA SER A 746 -19.47 -3.72 34.09
C SER A 746 -19.67 -2.95 32.81
N MET A 747 -19.31 -1.68 32.80
CA MET A 747 -19.29 -0.88 31.58
C MET A 747 -17.91 -0.27 31.43
N LYS A 748 -17.31 -0.49 30.27
CA LYS A 748 -15.96 -0.03 29.98
C LYS A 748 -16.02 1.45 29.56
N PRO A 749 -15.34 2.37 30.26
CA PRO A 749 -15.12 3.73 29.78
C PRO A 749 -14.22 3.73 28.55
N ASP A 750 -14.29 4.80 27.75
CA ASP A 750 -13.34 5.00 26.67
C ASP A 750 -11.90 5.12 27.20
N ALA A 751 -10.93 4.59 26.45
CA ALA A 751 -9.52 4.77 26.76
C ALA A 751 -9.13 6.25 26.65
N ILE A 752 -8.30 6.73 27.57
CA ILE A 752 -7.88 8.13 27.61
C ILE A 752 -6.47 8.27 27.04
N PRO A 753 -6.25 9.08 26.00
CA PRO A 753 -4.91 9.43 25.55
C PRO A 753 -4.24 10.30 26.61
N ILE A 754 -3.06 9.90 27.06
CA ILE A 754 -2.24 10.67 27.98
C ILE A 754 -0.92 11.05 27.34
N THR A 755 -0.46 12.26 27.66
CA THR A 755 0.85 12.75 27.24
C THR A 755 1.77 12.72 28.44
N LEU A 756 2.81 11.89 28.38
CA LEU A 756 3.83 11.79 29.42
C LEU A 756 5.09 12.47 28.94
N SER A 757 5.67 13.36 29.76
CA SER A 757 6.97 13.94 29.50
C SER A 757 7.98 13.47 30.55
N TYR A 758 9.20 13.16 30.13
CA TYR A 758 10.29 12.87 31.05
C TYR A 758 11.57 13.55 30.57
N VAL A 759 12.38 14.00 31.53
CA VAL A 759 13.64 14.68 31.25
C VAL A 759 14.78 13.69 31.45
N SER A 760 15.54 13.41 30.39
CA SER A 760 16.76 12.62 30.42
C SER A 760 17.87 13.42 29.73
N ASN A 761 19.06 13.47 30.33
CA ASN A 761 20.21 14.22 29.79
C ASN A 761 19.89 15.69 29.41
N SER A 762 19.07 16.37 30.20
CA SER A 762 18.61 17.76 29.95
C SER A 762 17.70 17.95 28.73
N LYS A 763 17.14 16.87 28.16
CA LYS A 763 16.16 16.90 27.07
C LYS A 763 14.81 16.37 27.56
N THR A 764 13.72 17.10 27.28
CA THR A 764 12.35 16.67 27.58
C THR A 764 11.83 15.80 26.44
N THR A 765 11.55 14.53 26.70
CA THR A 765 10.93 13.59 25.76
C THR A 765 9.44 13.49 26.05
N VAL A 766 8.59 13.61 25.02
CA VAL A 766 7.14 13.49 25.12
C VAL A 766 6.70 12.17 24.50
N THR A 767 5.83 11.42 25.18
CA THR A 767 5.27 10.17 24.68
C THR A 767 3.77 10.12 24.92
N VAL A 768 3.00 9.65 23.94
CA VAL A 768 1.55 9.44 24.08
C VAL A 768 1.26 7.98 24.38
N ARG A 769 0.36 7.73 25.33
CA ARG A 769 -0.10 6.39 25.72
C ARG A 769 -1.62 6.38 25.79
N GLN A 770 -2.24 5.28 25.38
CA GLN A 770 -3.66 5.03 25.65
C GLN A 770 -3.77 4.37 27.01
N VAL A 771 -4.52 4.98 27.93
CA VAL A 771 -4.76 4.41 29.25
C VAL A 771 -6.14 3.79 29.25
N GLU A 772 -6.16 2.46 29.29
CA GLU A 772 -7.36 1.69 29.57
C GLU A 772 -7.74 1.86 31.03
N LEU A 773 -8.95 2.35 31.28
CA LEU A 773 -9.47 2.54 32.62
C LEU A 773 -10.27 1.33 33.08
N PRO A 774 -10.30 1.05 34.40
CA PRO A 774 -11.19 0.03 34.93
C PRO A 774 -12.64 0.24 34.51
N PRO A 775 -13.43 -0.83 34.35
CA PRO A 775 -14.86 -0.71 34.12
C PRO A 775 -15.58 -0.06 35.31
N TRP A 776 -16.72 0.58 35.07
CA TRP A 776 -17.64 1.00 36.11
C TRP A 776 -18.43 -0.21 36.64
N PRO A 777 -18.63 -0.36 37.97
CA PRO A 777 -18.30 0.61 39.02
C PRO A 777 -16.89 0.46 39.61
N GLN A 778 -16.05 -0.50 39.19
CA GLN A 778 -14.70 -0.70 39.76
C GLN A 778 -13.83 0.57 39.69
N ILE A 779 -13.97 1.38 38.63
CA ILE A 779 -13.26 2.67 38.51
C ILE A 779 -13.49 3.62 39.70
N THR A 780 -14.64 3.51 40.38
CA THR A 780 -14.98 4.33 41.55
C THR A 780 -14.24 3.91 42.82
N GLN A 781 -13.62 2.73 42.81
CA GLN A 781 -12.88 2.17 43.95
C GLN A 781 -11.38 2.53 43.92
N GLY A 782 -10.94 3.30 42.91
CA GLY A 782 -9.53 3.63 42.72
C GLY A 782 -8.72 2.49 42.06
N PRO A 783 -7.38 2.53 42.14
CA PRO A 783 -6.51 1.56 41.47
C PRO A 783 -6.75 0.10 41.92
N PRO A 784 -6.39 -0.91 41.10
CA PRO A 784 -6.72 -2.32 41.34
C PRO A 784 -6.43 -2.85 42.76
N ASN A 785 -5.38 -2.31 43.38
CA ASN A 785 -4.91 -2.66 44.72
C ASN A 785 -5.93 -2.33 45.83
N SER A 786 -6.90 -1.45 45.57
CA SER A 786 -7.97 -1.07 46.50
C SER A 786 -9.30 -1.77 46.22
N TRP A 787 -9.35 -2.72 45.28
CA TRP A 787 -10.57 -3.45 44.97
C TRP A 787 -10.86 -4.51 46.04
N THR A 788 -12.03 -4.46 46.66
CA THR A 788 -12.53 -5.54 47.49
C THR A 788 -13.26 -6.56 46.61
N SER A 789 -12.84 -7.83 46.65
CA SER A 789 -13.17 -8.88 45.67
C SER A 789 -14.62 -9.40 45.67
N THR A 790 -15.62 -8.62 46.10
CA THR A 790 -17.02 -9.07 46.10
C THR A 790 -17.64 -9.18 44.71
N CYS A 791 -16.96 -8.74 43.64
CA CYS A 791 -17.44 -8.83 42.26
C CYS A 791 -16.34 -9.01 41.20
N GLY A 792 -15.18 -9.60 41.55
CA GLY A 792 -14.03 -9.63 40.62
C GLY A 792 -12.93 -10.66 40.92
N GLY A 793 -13.27 -11.87 41.35
CA GLY A 793 -12.31 -12.97 41.50
C GLY A 793 -12.83 -14.27 40.89
N TRP A 794 -11.93 -15.07 40.33
CA TRP A 794 -12.16 -16.46 39.93
C TRP A 794 -12.81 -17.23 41.08
N VAL A 795 -13.96 -17.85 40.86
CA VAL A 795 -14.61 -18.68 41.88
C VAL A 795 -14.28 -20.13 41.59
N GLU A 796 -13.36 -20.73 42.34
CA GLU A 796 -13.11 -22.18 42.31
C GLU A 796 -14.10 -22.90 43.23
N GLY A 797 -14.79 -23.93 42.71
CA GLY A 797 -15.66 -24.82 43.45
C GLY A 797 -15.52 -26.27 42.96
N THR A 798 -15.79 -27.25 43.82
CA THR A 798 -15.64 -28.69 43.55
C THR A 798 -16.99 -29.42 43.68
N ILE A 799 -17.34 -30.34 42.75
CA ILE A 799 -18.55 -31.19 42.84
C ILE A 799 -18.21 -32.60 43.36
N THR A 800 -19.10 -33.15 44.19
CA THR A 800 -19.38 -34.60 44.28
C THR A 800 -20.74 -34.89 43.65
N ASN A 801 -20.75 -35.71 42.60
CA ASN A 801 -21.94 -36.06 41.79
C ASN A 801 -23.00 -36.80 42.60
N ASP A 802 -24.27 -36.64 42.21
CA ASP A 802 -25.20 -37.75 41.96
C ASP A 802 -26.53 -37.26 41.34
N GLY A 803 -26.85 -37.77 40.14
CA GLY A 803 -28.23 -38.04 39.70
C GLY A 803 -28.96 -37.02 38.80
N ASP A 804 -29.08 -37.37 37.52
CA ASP A 804 -30.24 -37.28 36.60
C ASP A 804 -31.34 -36.22 36.81
N GLU A 805 -31.60 -35.39 35.79
CA GLU A 805 -32.77 -35.43 34.88
C GLU A 805 -32.99 -34.08 34.16
N VAL A 806 -33.19 -34.15 32.83
CA VAL A 806 -33.63 -33.03 31.99
C VAL A 806 -35.15 -32.88 32.12
N ILE A 807 -35.65 -31.70 32.51
CA ILE A 807 -37.10 -31.38 32.48
C ILE A 807 -37.35 -30.00 31.84
N TYR A 808 -38.20 -29.99 30.82
CA TYR A 808 -38.75 -28.80 30.15
C TYR A 808 -40.12 -28.41 30.77
N THR A 809 -40.47 -27.11 30.65
CA THR A 809 -41.80 -26.42 30.78
C THR A 809 -42.18 -25.79 32.14
N PRO A 810 -43.15 -24.82 32.24
CA PRO A 810 -43.71 -23.83 31.28
C PRO A 810 -43.80 -22.36 31.85
N ARG A 811 -44.22 -21.39 31.01
CA ARG A 811 -44.61 -20.00 31.40
C ARG A 811 -45.88 -20.00 32.28
N PRO A 812 -46.02 -19.17 33.34
CA PRO A 812 -46.82 -17.93 33.21
C PRO A 812 -46.46 -16.74 34.16
N THR A 813 -46.66 -15.54 33.61
CA THR A 813 -47.14 -14.25 34.20
C THR A 813 -46.91 -13.91 35.69
N THR A 814 -46.19 -12.82 35.97
CA THR A 814 -46.75 -11.52 36.44
C THR A 814 -45.65 -10.49 36.67
N THR A 815 -45.99 -9.24 36.39
CA THR A 815 -45.22 -8.01 36.58
C THR A 815 -44.99 -7.70 38.06
N THR A 816 -43.78 -7.29 38.44
CA THR A 816 -43.51 -6.14 39.31
C THR A 816 -42.00 -5.83 39.34
N SER A 817 -41.61 -4.67 38.84
CA SER A 817 -40.28 -4.09 39.06
C SER A 817 -40.14 -3.60 40.51
N PRO A 818 -38.92 -3.62 41.06
CA PRO A 818 -38.50 -2.60 42.02
C PRO A 818 -37.26 -1.82 41.56
N THR A 819 -37.36 -0.52 41.76
CA THR A 819 -36.38 0.56 41.57
C THR A 819 -35.32 0.61 42.70
N PRO A 820 -34.20 1.34 42.53
CA PRO A 820 -33.04 1.32 43.42
C PRO A 820 -33.25 2.19 44.65
N THR A 821 -32.58 1.84 45.76
CA THR A 821 -32.39 2.76 46.90
C THR A 821 -30.93 2.77 47.34
N TYR A 822 -30.31 3.94 47.20
CA TYR A 822 -29.08 4.31 47.89
C TYR A 822 -29.41 4.72 49.33
N THR A 823 -28.55 4.34 50.28
CA THR A 823 -28.49 4.99 51.60
C THR A 823 -27.07 5.47 51.83
N ASN A 824 -26.96 6.76 52.18
CA ASN A 824 -25.72 7.40 52.59
C ASN A 824 -25.26 6.82 53.94
N GLY A 825 -23.96 6.54 54.04
CA GLY A 825 -23.23 6.20 55.25
C GLY A 825 -21.74 6.20 54.95
#